data_AF-A0A131XW85-F1
#
_entry.id   AF-A0A131XW85-F1
#
_cell.length_a   1.000
_cell.length_b   1.000
_cell.length_c   1.000
_cell.angle_alpha   90.00
_cell.angle_beta   90.00
_cell.angle_gamma   90.00
#
_symmetry.space_group_name_H-M   'P 1'
#
loop_
_entity.id
_entity.type
_entity.pdbx_description
1 polymer ?
#
loop_
_entity_poly.entity_id
_entity_poly.type
_entity_poly.pdbx_seq_one_letter_code
_entity_poly.pdbx_strand_id
1 'polypeptide(L)'
;DGLHQVAAVKQIGKSLRDIKDPTSRLFWQLVADVLAKIHVAATIGHPVKRAAFRVLEEHAADPETLDAMMLALLEVLNQQDPHLEQLVHGVENVLTLLSSSLGLRVVEHCFEEVLDYLRVLLVTGVGIISNTEDTQVIGDCYQLLAKVAKAVGLVVQLGAGRQELPKWAKDIFPLLLELLKSDSSILTCKLSTGTVLPLVLKVMNVGDFQKTFHPWPEGWFAESPLAEVCFLSGLVGCLTTEEVLRGCGDEGTVLVNVLLNRTLSVHRRSGEPAFLLTCVKTVLQLVNRILQMLRSGSQFETMKTVLVERSRVTDPLLEFVWSYWEHYIDAVSQHARLVFKGVVSMNVLLSGDAAEAELFLTEMALFLMDLPWHRKGKYDTLGYIAELTGCERLLKLRPQLVSGLLSAAEEPAMCSYVKDLVQKLGLLHKNEVSAAEFERAWLEPFLESTREPFRHLSVPLFQHVLPALITVHPGTTQFVFGKLSEGEGDFVPAILKCLLLDRPLIEAGDLERWRNVIDQGICHKNIQVRLDTLQLLVEHPKSCEPPKPFCLDALRGFLHLNMAVQLPAFRQQMLASLKKLVNRIYDSNTLLRRQLRKGDWSKPSPLGPELFEAHQEFVSWLLRTAVDQLYPGANFCRRSTAVEILCLLATTQCTKGAGSKLFLPWTRECLTTLLQCLKDPYETNKSAVLQVLHSVPVELHEFHDELPFAEFLSAAVELTRSARPPDSVTAAYLLTFLSDFKVARPVKRKLSRFQTSELALQTSCSSLRIPLAPDMSYETSEALQETSLGALSGTTSRRPFESQCLHLFADATFRKNCGDDGLLWMAILLLSELVSQLEVARGNLLEASSSGPLYGVMISLRTLLRKVSWRNLPTSDVNTWKTLLDCSVSLAFGVAEVVSPVVTNASPEGQLDVQGDPGMLERMQAALQKGLGRRFDVVQGAHGEGGVGVTEIDAVKSTAVAAQMLLLCGWRAHREVSLLFGELCESCPFGDVSDDSKQCLLSVDQVLKIGSFFMEQMSSIRHRGAFEQAYTA
;
A
#
# COMPACT_ATOMS: atom_id res chain seq x y z
N ASP A 1 -18.41 -25.54 10.46
CA ASP A 1 -17.33 -24.75 11.09
C ASP A 1 -16.11 -25.65 11.32
N GLY A 2 -14.97 -25.29 10.72
CA GLY A 2 -13.74 -26.10 10.77
C GLY A 2 -13.16 -26.24 12.18
N LEU A 3 -13.45 -25.31 13.11
CA LEU A 3 -13.00 -25.40 14.50
C LEU A 3 -13.64 -26.58 15.25
N HIS A 4 -14.94 -26.79 15.04
CA HIS A 4 -15.69 -27.90 15.65
C HIS A 4 -15.24 -29.26 15.13
N GLN A 5 -14.96 -29.38 13.82
CA GLN A 5 -14.42 -30.59 13.22
C GLN A 5 -13.03 -30.95 13.78
N VAL A 6 -12.15 -29.96 13.94
CA VAL A 6 -10.82 -30.18 14.56
C VAL A 6 -10.95 -30.60 16.02
N ALA A 7 -11.86 -29.99 16.78
CA ALA A 7 -12.11 -30.36 18.17
C ALA A 7 -12.59 -31.82 18.27
N ALA A 8 -13.51 -32.24 17.40
CA ALA A 8 -13.99 -33.62 17.32
C ALA A 8 -12.86 -34.61 17.00
N VAL A 9 -12.02 -34.33 16.00
CA VAL A 9 -10.87 -35.19 15.64
C VAL A 9 -9.86 -35.30 16.80
N LYS A 10 -9.59 -34.19 17.49
CA LYS A 10 -8.71 -34.21 18.69
C LYS A 10 -9.31 -35.01 19.83
N GLN A 11 -10.63 -34.96 20.02
CA GLN A 11 -11.33 -35.75 21.02
C GLN A 11 -11.27 -37.25 20.68
N ILE A 12 -11.43 -37.62 19.41
CA ILE A 12 -11.23 -39.00 18.93
C ILE A 12 -9.82 -39.49 19.29
N GLY A 13 -8.79 -38.72 18.95
CA GLY A 13 -7.40 -39.05 19.29
C GLY A 13 -7.15 -39.18 20.80
N LYS A 14 -7.82 -38.37 21.63
CA LYS A 14 -7.75 -38.49 23.09
C LYS A 14 -8.42 -39.77 23.60
N SER A 15 -9.64 -40.05 23.13
CA SER A 15 -10.39 -41.24 23.54
C SER A 15 -9.69 -42.55 23.17
N LEU A 16 -8.98 -42.58 22.04
CA LEU A 16 -8.20 -43.75 21.62
C LEU A 16 -7.03 -44.06 22.56
N ARG A 17 -6.34 -43.04 23.09
CA ARG A 17 -5.26 -43.23 24.07
C ARG A 17 -5.72 -43.82 25.39
N ASP A 18 -7.00 -43.66 25.71
CA ASP A 18 -7.59 -44.14 26.97
C ASP A 18 -8.07 -45.61 26.87
N ILE A 19 -8.06 -46.23 25.68
CA ILE A 19 -8.47 -47.62 25.45
C ILE A 19 -7.27 -48.57 25.66
N LYS A 20 -7.39 -49.52 26.60
CA LYS A 20 -6.31 -50.47 26.97
C LYS A 20 -6.56 -51.94 26.55
N ASP A 21 -7.68 -52.23 25.89
CA ASP A 21 -8.18 -53.61 25.70
C ASP A 21 -7.96 -54.15 24.27
N PRO A 22 -7.61 -55.43 24.05
CA PRO A 22 -7.32 -55.99 22.73
C PRO A 22 -8.56 -56.28 21.85
N THR A 23 -9.79 -56.06 22.35
CA THR A 23 -11.03 -56.04 21.52
C THR A 23 -11.18 -54.76 20.68
N SER A 24 -10.25 -53.80 20.83
CA SER A 24 -10.25 -52.48 20.19
C SER A 24 -9.79 -52.44 18.73
N ARG A 25 -9.27 -53.55 18.17
CA ARG A 25 -8.67 -53.55 16.83
C ARG A 25 -9.66 -53.24 15.70
N LEU A 26 -10.89 -53.76 15.79
CA LEU A 26 -11.95 -53.49 14.81
C LEU A 26 -12.48 -52.05 14.90
N PHE A 27 -12.50 -51.50 16.12
CA PHE A 27 -12.84 -50.10 16.36
C PHE A 27 -11.76 -49.17 15.82
N TRP A 28 -10.48 -49.51 16.03
CA TRP A 28 -9.36 -48.77 15.43
C TRP A 28 -9.42 -48.80 13.91
N GLN A 29 -9.67 -49.95 13.30
CA GLN A 29 -9.81 -50.08 11.84
C GLN A 29 -10.87 -49.13 11.26
N LEU A 30 -12.04 -49.05 11.89
CA LEU A 30 -13.12 -48.14 11.47
C LEU A 30 -12.72 -46.67 11.65
N VAL A 31 -12.07 -46.33 12.76
CA VAL A 31 -11.61 -44.96 13.02
C VAL A 31 -10.49 -44.56 12.06
N ALA A 32 -9.55 -45.46 11.78
CA ALA A 32 -8.47 -45.26 10.83
C ALA A 32 -9.02 -45.02 9.41
N ASP A 33 -10.02 -45.80 8.96
CA ASP A 33 -10.68 -45.61 7.66
C ASP A 33 -11.35 -44.24 7.55
N VAL A 34 -12.11 -43.83 8.58
CA VAL A 34 -12.77 -42.51 8.60
C VAL A 34 -11.75 -41.37 8.60
N LEU A 35 -10.70 -41.46 9.43
CA LEU A 35 -9.67 -40.43 9.51
C LEU A 35 -8.85 -40.36 8.21
N ALA A 36 -8.56 -41.49 7.58
CA ALA A 36 -7.86 -41.56 6.29
C ALA A 36 -8.70 -40.89 5.19
N LYS A 37 -10.00 -41.21 5.10
CA LYS A 37 -10.93 -40.55 4.16
C LYS A 37 -11.05 -39.05 4.40
N ILE A 38 -11.14 -38.62 5.65
CA ILE A 38 -11.14 -37.18 6.00
C ILE A 38 -9.83 -36.51 5.54
N HIS A 39 -8.69 -37.19 5.74
CA HIS A 39 -7.39 -36.65 5.33
C HIS A 39 -7.30 -36.48 3.82
N VAL A 40 -7.67 -37.51 3.05
CA VAL A 40 -7.54 -37.47 1.59
C VAL A 40 -8.61 -36.57 0.96
N ALA A 41 -9.82 -36.47 1.51
CA ALA A 41 -10.90 -35.62 0.97
C ALA A 41 -10.72 -34.12 1.27
N ALA A 42 -10.11 -33.75 2.40
CA ALA A 42 -9.96 -32.34 2.78
C ALA A 42 -8.90 -31.61 1.94
N THR A 43 -9.20 -30.37 1.51
CA THR A 43 -8.30 -29.52 0.72
C THR A 43 -7.02 -29.15 1.48
N ILE A 44 -5.93 -28.89 0.75
CA ILE A 44 -4.68 -28.41 1.35
C ILE A 44 -4.93 -27.09 2.10
N GLY A 45 -4.50 -27.06 3.36
CA GLY A 45 -4.66 -25.90 4.25
C GLY A 45 -5.82 -26.02 5.24
N HIS A 46 -6.80 -26.91 5.00
CA HIS A 46 -7.88 -27.11 5.95
C HIS A 46 -7.36 -27.73 7.26
N PRO A 47 -7.63 -27.14 8.45
CA PRO A 47 -7.11 -27.62 9.73
C PRO A 47 -7.45 -29.09 10.04
N VAL A 48 -8.59 -29.58 9.55
CA VAL A 48 -9.04 -30.97 9.76
C VAL A 48 -8.10 -31.99 9.11
N LYS A 49 -7.49 -31.66 7.95
CA LYS A 49 -6.57 -32.55 7.22
C LYS A 49 -5.34 -32.87 8.06
N ARG A 50 -4.79 -31.84 8.70
CA ARG A 50 -3.63 -31.94 9.61
C ARG A 50 -4.00 -32.62 10.92
N ALA A 51 -5.20 -32.33 11.45
CA ALA A 51 -5.67 -32.95 12.68
C ALA A 51 -5.87 -34.47 12.52
N ALA A 52 -6.50 -34.90 11.43
CA ALA A 52 -6.72 -36.32 11.13
C ALA A 52 -5.40 -37.05 10.90
N PHE A 53 -4.49 -36.47 10.11
CA PHE A 53 -3.17 -37.06 9.84
C PHE A 53 -2.35 -37.28 11.11
N ARG A 54 -2.36 -36.32 12.05
CA ARG A 54 -1.62 -36.45 13.32
C ARG A 54 -2.09 -37.63 14.16
N VAL A 55 -3.40 -37.88 14.22
CA VAL A 55 -3.95 -39.01 15.00
C VAL A 55 -3.53 -40.35 14.36
N LEU A 56 -3.52 -40.42 13.03
CA LEU A 56 -3.03 -41.59 12.28
C LEU A 56 -1.51 -41.79 12.46
N GLU A 57 -0.73 -40.70 12.45
CA GLU A 57 0.73 -40.74 12.63
C GLU A 57 1.13 -41.23 14.04
N GLU A 58 0.37 -40.90 15.08
CA GLU A 58 0.56 -41.44 16.43
C GLU A 58 0.42 -42.98 16.48
N HIS A 59 -0.34 -43.57 15.55
CA HIS A 59 -0.62 -45.01 15.44
C HIS A 59 -0.02 -45.61 14.16
N ALA A 60 1.09 -45.04 13.69
CA ALA A 60 1.76 -45.49 12.47
C ALA A 60 2.31 -46.92 12.57
N ALA A 61 2.49 -47.48 13.77
CA ALA A 61 2.95 -48.85 13.94
C ALA A 61 1.87 -49.91 13.61
N ASP A 62 0.59 -49.52 13.64
CA ASP A 62 -0.52 -50.45 13.46
C ASP A 62 -0.78 -50.72 11.96
N PRO A 63 -0.90 -52.00 11.54
CA PRO A 63 -1.16 -52.36 10.14
C PRO A 63 -2.44 -51.74 9.59
N GLU A 64 -3.49 -51.64 10.41
CA GLU A 64 -4.79 -51.09 10.00
C GLU A 64 -4.71 -49.62 9.59
N THR A 65 -3.80 -48.85 10.21
CA THR A 65 -3.54 -47.44 9.88
C THR A 65 -2.94 -47.31 8.50
N LEU A 66 -1.97 -48.19 8.20
CA LEU A 66 -1.32 -48.25 6.91
C LEU A 66 -2.32 -48.65 5.83
N ASP A 67 -3.09 -49.72 6.06
CA ASP A 67 -4.10 -50.23 5.12
C ASP A 67 -5.21 -49.20 4.85
N ALA A 68 -5.72 -48.53 5.89
CA ALA A 68 -6.74 -47.49 5.75
C ALA A 68 -6.24 -46.31 4.90
N MET A 69 -5.02 -45.85 5.15
CA MET A 69 -4.41 -44.76 4.38
C MET A 69 -4.10 -45.17 2.94
N MET A 70 -3.66 -46.42 2.75
CA MET A 70 -3.40 -47.01 1.45
C MET A 70 -4.67 -47.08 0.60
N LEU A 71 -5.76 -47.64 1.16
CA LEU A 71 -7.05 -47.75 0.50
C LEU A 71 -7.65 -46.37 0.18
N ALA A 72 -7.60 -45.43 1.13
CA ALA A 72 -8.09 -44.07 0.90
C ALA A 72 -7.31 -43.32 -0.19
N LEU A 73 -5.99 -43.54 -0.28
CA LEU A 73 -5.18 -42.99 -1.36
C LEU A 73 -5.56 -43.62 -2.71
N LEU A 74 -5.62 -44.95 -2.79
CA LEU A 74 -6.01 -45.67 -4.02
C LEU A 74 -7.39 -45.25 -4.51
N GLU A 75 -8.35 -45.02 -3.62
CA GLU A 75 -9.68 -44.52 -3.97
C GLU A 75 -9.60 -43.18 -4.73
N VAL A 76 -8.67 -42.30 -4.35
CA VAL A 76 -8.46 -41.00 -5.03
C VAL A 76 -7.63 -41.13 -6.29
N LEU A 77 -6.61 -42.00 -6.32
CA LEU A 77 -5.81 -42.22 -7.53
C LEU A 77 -6.62 -42.86 -8.66
N ASN A 78 -7.64 -43.68 -8.32
CA ASN A 78 -8.49 -44.35 -9.28
C ASN A 78 -9.68 -43.50 -9.80
N GLN A 79 -9.89 -42.30 -9.25
CA GLN A 79 -10.93 -41.39 -9.74
C GLN A 79 -10.50 -40.79 -11.09
N GLN A 80 -11.15 -41.23 -12.17
CA GLN A 80 -10.95 -40.71 -13.52
C GLN A 80 -11.89 -39.53 -13.79
N ASP A 81 -11.65 -38.39 -13.14
CA ASP A 81 -12.38 -37.16 -13.44
C ASP A 81 -11.53 -36.24 -14.35
N PRO A 82 -12.07 -35.78 -15.50
CA PRO A 82 -11.36 -34.86 -16.39
C PRO A 82 -11.21 -33.43 -15.83
N HIS A 83 -11.83 -33.09 -14.70
CA HIS A 83 -11.74 -31.76 -14.09
C HIS A 83 -10.37 -31.53 -13.42
N LEU A 84 -9.67 -30.49 -13.87
CA LEU A 84 -8.33 -30.12 -13.41
C LEU A 84 -8.22 -29.97 -11.88
N GLU A 85 -9.27 -29.47 -11.22
CA GLU A 85 -9.31 -29.31 -9.75
C GLU A 85 -9.17 -30.64 -9.00
N GLN A 86 -9.80 -31.71 -9.49
CA GLN A 86 -9.71 -33.02 -8.86
C GLN A 86 -8.34 -33.66 -9.09
N LEU A 87 -7.76 -33.45 -10.27
CA LEU A 87 -6.39 -33.89 -10.58
C LEU A 87 -5.36 -33.17 -9.69
N VAL A 88 -5.54 -31.88 -9.44
CA VAL A 88 -4.70 -31.12 -8.50
C VAL A 88 -4.79 -31.71 -7.09
N HIS A 89 -6.01 -32.01 -6.63
CA HIS A 89 -6.25 -32.55 -5.29
C HIS A 89 -5.58 -33.91 -5.07
N GLY A 90 -5.59 -34.81 -6.07
CA GLY A 90 -4.90 -36.11 -5.98
C GLY A 90 -3.38 -35.99 -5.85
N VAL A 91 -2.74 -35.16 -6.68
CA VAL A 91 -1.27 -34.91 -6.60
C VAL A 91 -0.90 -34.26 -5.27
N GLU A 92 -1.74 -33.36 -4.78
CA GLU A 92 -1.58 -32.69 -3.50
C GLU A 92 -1.59 -33.67 -2.32
N ASN A 93 -2.44 -34.71 -2.38
CA ASN A 93 -2.43 -35.80 -1.40
C ASN A 93 -1.11 -36.58 -1.47
N VAL A 94 -0.64 -36.97 -2.67
CA VAL A 94 0.63 -37.67 -2.85
C VAL A 94 1.80 -36.86 -2.28
N LEU A 95 1.90 -35.57 -2.60
CA LEU A 95 2.93 -34.67 -2.07
C LEU A 95 2.87 -34.53 -0.53
N THR A 96 1.66 -34.49 0.04
CA THR A 96 1.49 -34.42 1.49
C THR A 96 2.00 -35.69 2.16
N LEU A 97 1.71 -36.87 1.61
CA LEU A 97 2.15 -38.15 2.17
C LEU A 97 3.68 -38.31 2.10
N LEU A 98 4.30 -37.93 0.98
CA LEU A 98 5.76 -37.97 0.79
C LEU A 98 6.55 -37.10 1.77
N SER A 99 5.90 -36.22 2.53
CA SER A 99 6.54 -35.35 3.53
C SER A 99 6.62 -35.93 4.95
N SER A 100 6.15 -37.16 5.16
CA SER A 100 5.99 -37.81 6.48
C SER A 100 6.46 -39.26 6.49
N SER A 101 6.86 -39.80 7.64
CA SER A 101 7.33 -41.19 7.75
C SER A 101 6.22 -42.22 7.48
N LEU A 102 5.01 -42.00 7.99
CA LEU A 102 3.84 -42.84 7.70
C LEU A 102 3.51 -42.79 6.21
N GLY A 103 3.46 -41.60 5.62
CA GLY A 103 3.11 -41.44 4.22
C GLY A 103 4.14 -42.00 3.25
N LEU A 104 5.44 -41.97 3.55
CA LEU A 104 6.47 -42.66 2.76
C LEU A 104 6.17 -44.17 2.65
N ARG A 105 5.84 -44.83 3.77
CA ARG A 105 5.44 -46.25 3.76
C ARG A 105 4.16 -46.49 2.98
N VAL A 106 3.16 -45.61 3.08
CA VAL A 106 1.92 -45.73 2.29
C VAL A 106 2.24 -45.70 0.79
N VAL A 107 3.06 -44.75 0.35
CA VAL A 107 3.46 -44.62 -1.06
C VAL A 107 4.34 -45.80 -1.51
N GLU A 108 5.18 -46.37 -0.63
CA GLU A 108 5.96 -47.57 -0.94
C GLU A 108 5.09 -48.81 -1.22
N HIS A 109 3.92 -48.92 -0.60
CA HIS A 109 2.98 -50.03 -0.78
C HIS A 109 2.07 -49.86 -2.01
N CYS A 110 1.77 -48.62 -2.42
CA CYS A 110 1.04 -48.29 -3.66
C CYS A 110 1.94 -47.69 -4.75
N PHE A 111 3.18 -48.17 -4.83
CA PHE A 111 4.20 -47.52 -5.62
C PHE A 111 3.88 -47.53 -7.13
N GLU A 112 3.43 -48.66 -7.65
CA GLU A 112 3.10 -48.81 -9.08
C GLU A 112 1.88 -47.96 -9.48
N GLU A 113 0.85 -47.92 -8.63
CA GLU A 113 -0.35 -47.11 -8.85
C GLU A 113 -0.05 -45.61 -8.82
N VAL A 114 0.83 -45.18 -7.92
CA VAL A 114 1.30 -43.79 -7.87
C VAL A 114 2.12 -43.44 -9.11
N LEU A 115 3.01 -44.35 -9.57
CA LEU A 115 3.76 -44.15 -10.81
C LEU A 115 2.85 -44.03 -12.03
N ASP A 116 1.84 -44.91 -12.15
CA ASP A 116 0.90 -44.88 -13.27
C ASP A 116 0.07 -43.59 -13.25
N TYR A 117 -0.46 -43.22 -12.08
CA TYR A 117 -1.20 -41.98 -11.89
C TYR A 117 -0.41 -40.74 -12.31
N LEU A 118 0.85 -40.60 -11.83
CA LEU A 118 1.70 -39.46 -12.19
C LEU A 118 2.02 -39.43 -13.70
N ARG A 119 2.21 -40.60 -14.32
CA ARG A 119 2.41 -40.70 -15.79
C ARG A 119 1.17 -40.23 -16.54
N VAL A 120 -0.02 -40.70 -16.18
CA VAL A 120 -1.29 -40.30 -16.79
C VAL A 120 -1.48 -38.79 -16.68
N LEU A 121 -1.20 -38.20 -15.53
CA LEU A 121 -1.28 -36.75 -15.36
C LEU A 121 -0.32 -35.95 -16.23
N LEU A 122 0.93 -36.41 -16.38
CA LEU A 122 1.89 -35.77 -17.28
C LEU A 122 1.41 -35.83 -18.74
N VAL A 123 0.94 -37.00 -19.20
CA VAL A 123 0.43 -37.18 -20.57
C VAL A 123 -0.79 -36.29 -20.81
N THR A 124 -1.76 -36.33 -19.90
CA THR A 124 -3.00 -35.54 -20.01
C THR A 124 -2.70 -34.04 -19.95
N GLY A 125 -1.89 -33.58 -19.01
CA GLY A 125 -1.58 -32.16 -18.86
C GLY A 125 -0.79 -31.59 -20.03
N VAL A 126 0.22 -32.30 -20.54
CA VAL A 126 0.95 -31.89 -21.76
C VAL A 126 0.01 -31.91 -22.97
N GLY A 127 -0.84 -32.93 -23.08
CA GLY A 127 -1.85 -33.01 -24.13
C GLY A 127 -2.85 -31.84 -24.11
N ILE A 128 -3.28 -31.37 -22.94
CA ILE A 128 -4.15 -30.20 -22.81
C ILE A 128 -3.44 -28.93 -23.30
N ILE A 129 -2.18 -28.73 -22.89
CA ILE A 129 -1.38 -27.57 -23.29
C ILE A 129 -1.21 -27.52 -24.81
N SER A 130 -0.96 -28.66 -25.46
CA SER A 130 -0.73 -28.69 -26.91
C SER A 130 -2.01 -28.55 -27.76
N ASN A 131 -3.19 -28.78 -27.17
CA ASN A 131 -4.47 -28.79 -27.89
C ASN A 131 -5.40 -27.59 -27.57
N THR A 132 -5.03 -26.75 -26.62
CA THR A 132 -5.87 -25.64 -26.12
C THR A 132 -5.21 -24.31 -26.40
N GLU A 133 -5.97 -23.30 -26.84
CA GLU A 133 -5.48 -21.92 -27.02
C GLU A 133 -5.81 -21.00 -25.82
N ASP A 134 -6.60 -21.50 -24.85
CA ASP A 134 -6.96 -20.77 -23.64
C ASP A 134 -5.76 -20.62 -22.69
N THR A 135 -5.25 -19.39 -22.60
CA THR A 135 -4.11 -19.03 -21.74
C THR A 135 -4.33 -19.30 -20.25
N GLN A 136 -5.57 -19.23 -19.75
CA GLN A 136 -5.87 -19.50 -18.34
C GLN A 136 -5.75 -20.99 -18.04
N VAL A 137 -6.35 -21.83 -18.90
CA VAL A 137 -6.26 -23.29 -18.79
C VAL A 137 -4.81 -23.75 -18.93
N ILE A 138 -4.05 -23.19 -19.88
CA ILE A 138 -2.61 -23.47 -20.03
C ILE A 138 -1.86 -23.11 -18.73
N GLY A 139 -2.13 -21.93 -18.15
CA GLY A 139 -1.53 -21.49 -16.89
C GLY A 139 -1.82 -22.45 -15.73
N ASP A 140 -3.08 -22.85 -15.56
CA ASP A 140 -3.49 -23.77 -14.50
C ASP A 140 -2.91 -25.18 -14.71
N CYS A 141 -2.82 -25.64 -15.96
CA CYS A 141 -2.14 -26.89 -16.32
C CYS A 141 -0.65 -26.85 -15.97
N TYR A 142 0.06 -25.75 -16.25
CA TYR A 142 1.47 -25.63 -15.84
C TYR A 142 1.64 -25.64 -14.32
N GLN A 143 0.70 -25.06 -13.56
CA GLN A 143 0.73 -25.13 -12.09
C GLN A 143 0.52 -26.56 -11.57
N LEU A 144 -0.43 -27.30 -12.15
CA LEU A 144 -0.62 -28.73 -11.87
C LEU A 144 0.66 -29.51 -12.19
N LEU A 145 1.20 -29.35 -13.40
CA LEU A 145 2.37 -30.09 -13.87
C LEU A 145 3.63 -29.77 -13.05
N ALA A 146 3.75 -28.55 -12.51
CA ALA A 146 4.80 -28.21 -11.57
C ALA A 146 4.73 -29.04 -10.27
N LYS A 147 3.52 -29.31 -9.76
CA LYS A 147 3.29 -30.20 -8.60
C LYS A 147 3.55 -31.67 -8.97
N VAL A 148 3.08 -32.10 -10.15
CA VAL A 148 3.31 -33.46 -10.66
C VAL A 148 4.81 -33.74 -10.81
N ALA A 149 5.57 -32.85 -11.45
CA ALA A 149 7.01 -32.99 -11.59
C ALA A 149 7.69 -33.11 -10.22
N LYS A 150 7.31 -32.28 -9.25
CA LYS A 150 7.84 -32.38 -7.87
C LYS A 150 7.54 -33.74 -7.23
N ALA A 151 6.32 -34.26 -7.41
CA ALA A 151 5.94 -35.58 -6.90
C ALA A 151 6.78 -36.69 -7.57
N VAL A 152 6.97 -36.61 -8.89
CA VAL A 152 7.85 -37.53 -9.65
C VAL A 152 9.26 -37.55 -9.04
N GLY A 153 9.86 -36.39 -8.78
CA GLY A 153 11.22 -36.33 -8.19
C GLY A 153 11.32 -37.06 -6.85
N LEU A 154 10.34 -36.85 -5.96
CA LEU A 154 10.31 -37.49 -4.64
C LEU A 154 10.05 -39.01 -4.73
N VAL A 155 9.15 -39.45 -5.62
CA VAL A 155 8.85 -40.87 -5.83
C VAL A 155 10.04 -41.60 -6.45
N VAL A 156 10.73 -40.97 -7.41
CA VAL A 156 11.96 -41.51 -8.01
C VAL A 156 13.07 -41.68 -6.96
N GLN A 157 13.21 -40.73 -6.03
CA GLN A 157 14.15 -40.85 -4.92
C GLN A 157 13.77 -41.98 -3.95
N LEU A 158 12.48 -42.12 -3.63
CA LEU A 158 11.96 -43.17 -2.75
C LEU A 158 12.19 -44.57 -3.32
N GLY A 159 11.95 -44.76 -4.62
CA GLY A 159 12.07 -46.06 -5.28
C GLY A 159 13.47 -46.39 -5.80
N ALA A 160 14.52 -45.66 -5.40
CA ALA A 160 15.87 -45.82 -5.94
C ALA A 160 16.32 -47.31 -5.93
N GLY A 161 16.61 -47.86 -7.12
CA GLY A 161 17.04 -49.26 -7.29
C GLY A 161 15.95 -50.27 -7.66
N ARG A 162 14.67 -49.87 -7.75
CA ARG A 162 13.57 -50.74 -8.21
C ARG A 162 13.66 -51.03 -9.73
N GLN A 163 13.24 -52.24 -10.13
CA GLN A 163 13.36 -52.70 -11.53
C GLN A 163 12.33 -52.07 -12.48
N GLU A 164 11.15 -51.67 -12.01
CA GLU A 164 10.14 -51.01 -12.86
C GLU A 164 10.51 -49.57 -13.29
N LEU A 165 11.34 -48.88 -12.50
CA LEU A 165 11.63 -47.46 -12.67
C LEU A 165 12.37 -47.08 -13.97
N PRO A 166 13.40 -47.80 -14.45
CA PRO A 166 14.10 -47.44 -15.68
C PRO A 166 13.20 -47.43 -16.93
N LYS A 167 12.23 -48.35 -17.01
CA LYS A 167 11.26 -48.39 -18.11
C LYS A 167 10.29 -47.21 -17.99
N TRP A 168 9.71 -47.02 -16.81
CA TRP A 168 8.79 -45.92 -16.54
C TRP A 168 9.42 -44.54 -16.77
N ALA A 169 10.68 -44.35 -16.35
CA ALA A 169 11.42 -43.12 -16.55
C ALA A 169 11.63 -42.77 -18.04
N LYS A 170 11.79 -43.78 -18.91
CA LYS A 170 11.87 -43.58 -20.36
C LYS A 170 10.56 -43.05 -20.96
N ASP A 171 9.42 -43.48 -20.42
CA ASP A 171 8.10 -43.06 -20.89
C ASP A 171 7.81 -41.59 -20.55
N ILE A 172 8.23 -41.12 -19.37
CA ILE A 172 7.93 -39.74 -18.91
C ILE A 172 8.99 -38.70 -19.31
N PHE A 173 10.20 -39.14 -19.66
CA PHE A 173 11.32 -38.25 -19.96
C PHE A 173 11.02 -37.22 -21.08
N PRO A 174 10.43 -37.61 -22.23
CA PRO A 174 10.10 -36.66 -23.30
C PRO A 174 9.14 -35.55 -22.83
N LEU A 175 8.16 -35.91 -22.00
CA LEU A 175 7.16 -34.97 -21.46
C LEU A 175 7.79 -33.95 -20.52
N LEU A 176 8.66 -34.39 -19.60
CA LEU A 176 9.38 -33.49 -18.70
C LEU A 176 10.34 -32.58 -19.45
N LEU A 177 10.98 -33.10 -20.50
CA LEU A 177 11.88 -32.31 -21.34
C LEU A 177 11.12 -31.25 -22.14
N GLU A 178 9.94 -31.57 -22.68
CA GLU A 178 9.05 -30.61 -23.36
C GLU A 178 8.65 -29.46 -22.44
N LEU A 179 8.23 -29.77 -21.21
CA LEU A 179 7.86 -28.78 -20.20
C LEU A 179 9.03 -27.87 -19.76
N LEU A 180 10.26 -28.38 -19.82
CA LEU A 180 11.46 -27.61 -19.51
C LEU A 180 11.85 -26.70 -20.68
N LYS A 181 11.78 -27.19 -21.92
CA LYS A 181 12.13 -26.47 -23.16
C LYS A 181 11.18 -25.32 -23.45
N SER A 182 9.88 -25.58 -23.30
CA SER A 182 8.79 -24.68 -23.65
C SER A 182 8.97 -23.29 -23.06
N ASP A 183 8.99 -22.26 -23.92
CA ASP A 183 9.16 -20.88 -23.46
C ASP A 183 7.94 -20.37 -22.66
N SER A 184 6.74 -20.84 -23.02
CA SER A 184 5.47 -20.55 -22.33
C SER A 184 5.35 -21.19 -20.93
N SER A 185 6.24 -22.12 -20.58
CA SER A 185 6.24 -22.77 -19.26
C SER A 185 6.59 -21.78 -18.14
N ILE A 186 5.73 -21.71 -17.13
CA ILE A 186 5.93 -20.84 -15.96
C ILE A 186 7.19 -21.24 -15.19
N LEU A 187 7.81 -20.28 -14.50
CA LEU A 187 9.06 -20.48 -13.75
C LEU A 187 8.98 -21.67 -12.76
N THR A 188 7.88 -21.84 -12.04
CA THR A 188 7.70 -22.94 -11.08
C THR A 188 7.71 -24.31 -11.77
N CYS A 189 7.12 -24.42 -12.96
CA CYS A 189 7.14 -25.63 -13.75
C CYS A 189 8.55 -25.92 -14.26
N LYS A 190 9.24 -24.93 -14.87
CA LYS A 190 10.63 -25.05 -15.31
C LYS A 190 11.59 -25.43 -14.17
N LEU A 191 11.41 -24.87 -12.97
CA LEU A 191 12.22 -25.23 -11.79
C LEU A 191 11.95 -26.67 -11.35
N SER A 192 10.69 -27.07 -11.21
CA SER A 192 10.34 -28.45 -10.85
C SER A 192 10.88 -29.44 -11.88
N THR A 193 10.65 -29.22 -13.18
CA THR A 193 11.14 -30.13 -14.23
C THR A 193 12.66 -30.12 -14.33
N GLY A 194 13.31 -28.95 -14.22
CA GLY A 194 14.77 -28.83 -14.21
C GLY A 194 15.45 -29.55 -13.04
N THR A 195 14.81 -29.59 -11.87
CA THR A 195 15.31 -30.35 -10.71
C THR A 195 15.08 -31.86 -10.83
N VAL A 196 14.01 -32.28 -11.49
CA VAL A 196 13.59 -33.69 -11.57
C VAL A 196 14.25 -34.41 -12.75
N LEU A 197 14.44 -33.73 -13.87
CA LEU A 197 14.99 -34.31 -15.09
C LEU A 197 16.36 -34.99 -14.89
N PRO A 198 17.31 -34.41 -14.11
CA PRO A 198 18.55 -35.12 -13.75
C PRO A 198 18.34 -36.44 -13.00
N LEU A 199 17.36 -36.51 -12.08
CA LEU A 199 17.04 -37.74 -11.34
C LEU A 199 16.47 -38.81 -12.27
N VAL A 200 15.54 -38.43 -13.15
CA VAL A 200 14.93 -39.32 -14.13
C VAL A 200 15.99 -39.86 -15.10
N LEU A 201 16.88 -39.00 -15.60
CA LEU A 201 17.98 -39.39 -16.46
C LEU A 201 18.97 -40.35 -15.78
N LYS A 202 19.23 -40.16 -14.49
CA LYS A 202 20.09 -41.05 -13.70
C LYS A 202 19.49 -42.45 -13.58
N VAL A 203 18.18 -42.55 -13.42
CA VAL A 203 17.46 -43.83 -13.39
C VAL A 203 17.39 -44.48 -14.78
N MET A 204 17.21 -43.70 -15.85
CA MET A 204 17.20 -44.21 -17.23
C MET A 204 18.56 -44.81 -17.65
N ASN A 205 19.65 -44.17 -17.23
CA ASN A 205 21.02 -44.52 -17.62
C ASN A 205 21.74 -45.25 -16.47
N VAL A 206 21.27 -46.47 -16.15
CA VAL A 206 21.89 -47.36 -15.17
C VAL A 206 23.35 -47.62 -15.56
N GLY A 207 24.30 -46.89 -14.97
CA GLY A 207 25.72 -46.94 -15.30
C GLY A 207 26.42 -45.58 -15.20
N ASP A 208 26.66 -44.94 -16.34
CA ASP A 208 27.51 -43.75 -16.48
C ASP A 208 26.70 -42.49 -16.84
N PHE A 209 26.06 -41.91 -15.82
CA PHE A 209 25.24 -40.70 -15.92
C PHE A 209 25.99 -39.49 -16.54
N GLN A 210 27.32 -39.46 -16.46
CA GLN A 210 28.12 -38.33 -16.94
C GLN A 210 28.25 -38.31 -18.48
N LYS A 211 28.21 -39.48 -19.12
CA LYS A 211 28.15 -39.59 -20.59
C LYS A 211 26.85 -39.05 -21.18
N THR A 212 25.78 -38.97 -20.38
CA THR A 212 24.47 -38.49 -20.83
C THR A 212 24.48 -37.03 -21.28
N PHE A 213 25.43 -36.22 -20.80
CA PHE A 213 25.54 -34.79 -21.15
C PHE A 213 26.90 -34.44 -21.77
N HIS A 214 27.61 -35.43 -22.31
CA HIS A 214 28.86 -35.21 -23.04
C HIS A 214 28.72 -35.72 -24.48
N PRO A 215 28.62 -34.84 -25.51
CA PRO A 215 28.64 -33.38 -25.42
C PRO A 215 27.39 -32.78 -24.75
N TRP A 216 27.50 -31.55 -24.23
CA TRP A 216 26.41 -30.84 -23.56
C TRP A 216 25.23 -30.66 -24.52
N PRO A 217 23.98 -30.97 -24.11
CA PRO A 217 22.84 -30.96 -25.02
C PRO A 217 22.32 -29.54 -25.27
N GLU A 218 23.06 -28.74 -26.04
CA GLU A 218 22.74 -27.33 -26.31
C GLU A 218 21.33 -27.14 -26.92
N GLY A 219 20.87 -28.10 -27.75
CA GLY A 219 19.53 -28.11 -28.32
C GLY A 219 18.38 -28.28 -27.31
N TRP A 220 18.67 -28.58 -26.04
CA TRP A 220 17.64 -28.55 -24.98
C TRP A 220 17.37 -27.15 -24.46
N PHE A 221 18.28 -26.21 -24.69
CA PHE A 221 18.25 -24.89 -24.08
C PHE A 221 18.23 -23.77 -25.13
N ALA A 222 18.00 -24.13 -26.39
CA ALA A 222 18.00 -23.18 -27.51
C ALA A 222 16.86 -22.16 -27.39
N GLU A 223 15.66 -22.63 -27.04
CA GLU A 223 14.44 -21.80 -26.95
C GLU A 223 14.40 -20.94 -25.67
N SER A 224 14.85 -21.48 -24.54
CA SER A 224 14.76 -20.82 -23.22
C SER A 224 16.08 -20.97 -22.46
N PRO A 225 16.89 -19.90 -22.31
CA PRO A 225 18.09 -19.92 -21.48
C PRO A 225 17.81 -20.29 -20.01
N LEU A 226 16.61 -19.95 -19.51
CA LEU A 226 16.15 -20.29 -18.17
C LEU A 226 16.07 -21.81 -17.96
N ALA A 227 15.78 -22.58 -19.03
CA ALA A 227 15.77 -24.04 -18.98
C ALA A 227 17.14 -24.61 -18.57
N GLU A 228 18.22 -24.02 -19.09
CA GLU A 228 19.59 -24.41 -18.75
C GLU A 228 19.90 -24.16 -17.28
N VAL A 229 19.50 -23.01 -16.75
CA VAL A 229 19.72 -22.65 -15.34
C VAL A 229 18.97 -23.57 -14.40
N CYS A 230 17.70 -23.87 -14.70
CA CYS A 230 16.87 -24.79 -13.92
C CYS A 230 17.45 -26.22 -13.95
N PHE A 231 17.94 -26.66 -15.10
CA PHE A 231 18.59 -27.96 -15.26
C PHE A 231 19.92 -28.05 -14.49
N LEU A 232 20.76 -27.00 -14.56
CA LEU A 232 21.99 -26.89 -13.79
C LEU A 232 21.72 -26.91 -12.28
N SER A 233 20.70 -26.18 -11.81
CA SER A 233 20.28 -26.21 -10.39
C SER A 233 19.87 -27.62 -9.94
N GLY A 234 19.18 -28.36 -10.82
CA GLY A 234 18.89 -29.78 -10.62
C GLY A 234 20.14 -30.63 -10.50
N LEU A 235 21.07 -30.53 -11.44
CA LEU A 235 22.32 -31.29 -11.40
C LEU A 235 23.12 -31.04 -10.12
N VAL A 236 23.22 -29.79 -9.66
CA VAL A 236 23.89 -29.42 -8.40
C VAL A 236 23.24 -30.11 -7.20
N GLY A 237 21.91 -30.25 -7.19
CA GLY A 237 21.16 -30.89 -6.10
C GLY A 237 21.17 -32.42 -6.14
N CYS A 238 21.20 -33.02 -7.33
CA CYS A 238 20.98 -34.45 -7.52
C CYS A 238 22.26 -35.30 -7.54
N LEU A 239 23.39 -34.71 -7.93
CA LEU A 239 24.65 -35.44 -8.05
C LEU A 239 25.26 -35.77 -6.67
N THR A 240 25.71 -37.01 -6.51
CA THR A 240 26.46 -37.43 -5.32
C THR A 240 27.86 -36.84 -5.34
N THR A 241 28.54 -36.81 -4.18
CA THR A 241 29.90 -36.27 -4.07
C THR A 241 30.87 -36.95 -5.05
N GLU A 242 30.77 -38.27 -5.20
CA GLU A 242 31.56 -39.06 -6.15
C GLU A 242 31.26 -38.70 -7.61
N GLU A 243 29.99 -38.54 -7.96
CA GLU A 243 29.57 -38.19 -9.32
C GLU A 243 29.96 -36.76 -9.71
N VAL A 244 30.09 -35.85 -8.74
CA VAL A 244 30.59 -34.50 -9.00
C VAL A 244 32.11 -34.50 -9.27
N LEU A 245 32.85 -35.42 -8.64
CA LEU A 245 34.32 -35.50 -8.73
C LEU A 245 34.86 -36.48 -9.77
N ARG A 246 34.03 -37.35 -10.36
CA ARG A 246 34.46 -38.23 -11.46
C ARG A 246 34.82 -37.43 -12.73
N GLY A 247 35.77 -37.97 -13.49
CA GLY A 247 36.26 -37.38 -14.74
C GLY A 247 35.22 -37.40 -15.86
N CYS A 248 35.19 -36.33 -16.66
CA CYS A 248 34.33 -36.12 -17.82
C CYS A 248 35.25 -35.89 -19.04
N GLY A 249 35.34 -36.88 -19.93
CA GLY A 249 36.30 -36.86 -21.05
C GLY A 249 37.75 -37.02 -20.58
N ASP A 250 38.70 -36.51 -21.38
CA ASP A 250 40.13 -36.82 -21.20
C ASP A 250 40.85 -35.97 -20.13
N GLU A 251 40.34 -34.82 -19.65
CA GLU A 251 41.12 -33.93 -18.75
C GLU A 251 40.36 -33.13 -17.64
N GLY A 252 39.16 -33.50 -17.17
CA GLY A 252 38.68 -32.85 -15.94
C GLY A 252 37.35 -33.31 -15.35
N THR A 253 36.93 -32.72 -14.23
CA THR A 253 35.78 -33.17 -13.43
C THR A 253 34.47 -32.50 -13.85
N VAL A 254 33.33 -33.15 -13.57
CA VAL A 254 32.00 -32.57 -13.82
C VAL A 254 31.79 -31.26 -13.05
N LEU A 255 32.36 -31.14 -11.85
CA LEU A 255 32.29 -29.93 -11.04
C LEU A 255 32.76 -28.68 -11.79
N VAL A 256 33.98 -28.70 -12.33
CA VAL A 256 34.60 -27.53 -12.95
C VAL A 256 34.17 -27.42 -14.41
N ASN A 257 34.30 -28.49 -15.18
CA ASN A 257 34.13 -28.45 -16.63
C ASN A 257 32.67 -28.26 -17.07
N VAL A 258 31.72 -28.78 -16.29
CA VAL A 258 30.29 -28.70 -16.61
C VAL A 258 29.60 -27.69 -15.69
N LEU A 259 29.52 -27.96 -14.39
CA LEU A 259 28.69 -27.17 -13.49
C LEU A 259 29.19 -25.74 -13.34
N LEU A 260 30.45 -25.54 -12.97
CA LEU A 260 31.00 -24.21 -12.74
C LEU A 260 31.03 -23.38 -14.01
N ASN A 261 31.65 -23.90 -15.08
CA ASN A 261 31.77 -23.19 -16.34
C ASN A 261 30.41 -22.78 -16.93
N ARG A 262 29.43 -23.70 -16.95
CA ARG A 262 28.10 -23.39 -17.50
C ARG A 262 27.33 -22.44 -16.60
N THR A 263 27.34 -22.63 -15.28
CA THR A 263 26.62 -21.71 -14.37
C THR A 263 27.19 -20.28 -14.45
N LEU A 264 28.51 -20.14 -14.66
CA LEU A 264 29.18 -18.85 -14.84
C LEU A 264 29.16 -18.31 -16.28
N SER A 265 28.65 -19.05 -17.26
CA SER A 265 28.48 -18.55 -18.64
C SER A 265 27.03 -18.17 -18.94
N VAL A 266 26.06 -18.91 -18.38
CA VAL A 266 24.64 -18.82 -18.76
C VAL A 266 24.04 -17.45 -18.45
N HIS A 267 24.49 -16.79 -17.37
CA HIS A 267 24.00 -15.47 -16.99
C HIS A 267 24.14 -14.39 -18.09
N ARG A 268 25.03 -14.59 -19.08
CA ARG A 268 25.25 -13.67 -20.20
C ARG A 268 24.19 -13.78 -21.30
N ARG A 269 23.32 -14.81 -21.26
CA ARG A 269 22.33 -15.09 -22.31
C ARG A 269 21.06 -14.24 -22.22
N SER A 270 20.76 -13.65 -21.06
CA SER A 270 19.60 -12.78 -20.87
C SER A 270 19.82 -11.79 -19.71
N GLY A 271 19.29 -10.58 -19.84
CA GLY A 271 19.30 -9.54 -18.81
C GLY A 271 18.03 -9.49 -17.95
N GLU A 272 17.12 -10.45 -18.10
CA GLU A 272 15.82 -10.43 -17.41
C GLU A 272 15.99 -10.63 -15.88
N PRO A 273 15.30 -9.80 -15.05
CA PRO A 273 15.30 -9.90 -13.58
C PRO A 273 15.16 -11.31 -12.99
N ALA A 274 14.13 -12.06 -13.43
CA ALA A 274 13.80 -13.37 -12.90
C ALA A 274 14.84 -14.42 -13.30
N PHE A 275 15.35 -14.32 -14.53
CA PHE A 275 16.43 -15.15 -15.04
C PHE A 275 17.73 -14.93 -14.25
N LEU A 276 18.14 -13.67 -14.07
CA LEU A 276 19.36 -13.33 -13.33
C LEU A 276 19.28 -13.77 -11.87
N LEU A 277 18.13 -13.60 -11.21
CA LEU A 277 17.92 -14.09 -9.85
C LEU A 277 18.10 -15.61 -9.76
N THR A 278 17.58 -16.35 -10.74
CA THR A 278 17.73 -17.81 -10.79
C THR A 278 19.19 -18.18 -11.02
N CYS A 279 19.92 -17.48 -11.91
CA CYS A 279 21.35 -17.69 -12.12
C CYS A 279 22.17 -17.52 -10.84
N VAL A 280 22.00 -16.40 -10.14
CA VAL A 280 22.76 -16.13 -8.90
C VAL A 280 22.40 -17.15 -7.80
N LYS A 281 21.14 -17.58 -7.72
CA LYS A 281 20.72 -18.66 -6.81
C LYS A 281 21.40 -19.98 -7.14
N THR A 282 21.52 -20.35 -8.42
CA THR A 282 22.21 -21.57 -8.84
C THR A 282 23.71 -21.50 -8.53
N VAL A 283 24.37 -20.36 -8.77
CA VAL A 283 25.78 -20.16 -8.36
C VAL A 283 25.94 -20.30 -6.85
N LEU A 284 25.05 -19.69 -6.07
CA LEU A 284 25.08 -19.82 -4.61
C LEU A 284 24.87 -21.26 -4.15
N GLN A 285 23.93 -21.98 -4.76
CA GLN A 285 23.71 -23.40 -4.49
C GLN A 285 24.97 -24.24 -4.77
N LEU A 286 25.65 -23.98 -5.89
CA LEU A 286 26.90 -24.64 -6.27
C LEU A 286 28.01 -24.36 -5.25
N VAL A 287 28.23 -23.09 -4.88
CA VAL A 287 29.25 -22.72 -3.89
C VAL A 287 28.96 -23.35 -2.52
N ASN A 288 27.71 -23.34 -2.08
CA ASN A 288 27.32 -24.00 -0.82
C ASN A 288 27.54 -25.51 -0.87
N ARG A 289 27.29 -26.15 -2.04
CA ARG A 289 27.56 -27.57 -2.24
C ARG A 289 29.06 -27.87 -2.16
N ILE A 290 29.90 -27.06 -2.80
CA ILE A 290 31.36 -27.17 -2.71
C ILE A 290 31.83 -27.06 -1.25
N LEU A 291 31.33 -26.08 -0.51
CA LEU A 291 31.66 -25.91 0.92
C LEU A 291 31.24 -27.10 1.77
N GLN A 292 30.05 -27.65 1.52
CA GLN A 292 29.58 -28.85 2.22
C GLN A 292 30.52 -30.04 1.97
N MET A 293 30.96 -30.22 0.72
CA MET A 293 31.88 -31.28 0.34
C MET A 293 33.25 -31.08 1.02
N LEU A 294 33.81 -29.87 1.00
CA LEU A 294 35.06 -29.55 1.68
C LEU A 294 35.02 -29.84 3.19
N ARG A 295 33.91 -29.52 3.86
CA ARG A 295 33.74 -29.75 5.32
C ARG A 295 33.56 -31.22 5.71
N SER A 296 33.06 -32.06 4.81
CA SER A 296 32.80 -33.48 5.07
C SER A 296 34.06 -34.36 5.16
N GLY A 297 35.21 -33.86 4.69
CA GLY A 297 36.54 -34.46 4.86
C GLY A 297 36.84 -35.72 4.02
N SER A 298 35.84 -36.47 3.56
CA SER A 298 36.03 -37.78 2.90
C SER A 298 36.75 -37.74 1.54
N GLN A 299 36.68 -36.62 0.82
CA GLN A 299 37.30 -36.43 -0.50
C GLN A 299 38.08 -35.11 -0.60
N PHE A 300 38.60 -34.62 0.53
CA PHE A 300 39.24 -33.30 0.61
C PHE A 300 40.44 -33.16 -0.32
N GLU A 301 41.35 -34.14 -0.38
CA GLU A 301 42.55 -34.07 -1.24
C GLU A 301 42.19 -34.01 -2.73
N THR A 302 41.23 -34.81 -3.17
CA THR A 302 40.73 -34.77 -4.56
C THR A 302 40.05 -33.43 -4.86
N MET A 303 39.32 -32.87 -3.89
CA MET A 303 38.71 -31.56 -4.06
C MET A 303 39.76 -30.44 -4.13
N LYS A 304 40.81 -30.56 -3.31
CA LYS A 304 41.93 -29.63 -3.29
C LYS A 304 42.63 -29.64 -4.66
N THR A 305 42.99 -30.79 -5.20
CA THR A 305 43.63 -30.84 -6.53
C THR A 305 42.76 -30.24 -7.65
N VAL A 306 41.44 -30.39 -7.56
CA VAL A 306 40.48 -29.86 -8.55
C VAL A 306 40.26 -28.35 -8.41
N LEU A 307 40.25 -27.81 -7.19
CA LEU A 307 39.90 -26.41 -6.90
C LEU A 307 41.10 -25.49 -6.61
N VAL A 308 42.32 -26.03 -6.52
CA VAL A 308 43.55 -25.27 -6.21
C VAL A 308 43.88 -24.23 -7.29
N GLU A 309 43.51 -24.44 -8.55
CA GLU A 309 43.75 -23.47 -9.61
C GLU A 309 42.85 -22.23 -9.46
N ARG A 310 43.38 -21.21 -8.77
CA ARG A 310 42.70 -19.93 -8.52
C ARG A 310 42.09 -19.31 -9.78
N SER A 311 42.81 -19.36 -10.91
CA SER A 311 42.38 -18.80 -12.20
C SER A 311 41.17 -19.52 -12.83
N ARG A 312 40.95 -20.80 -12.49
CA ARG A 312 39.82 -21.59 -13.03
C ARG A 312 38.57 -21.49 -12.16
N VAL A 313 38.72 -21.25 -10.86
CA VAL A 313 37.61 -21.34 -9.91
C VAL A 313 37.36 -20.04 -9.17
N THR A 314 38.33 -19.58 -8.38
CA THR A 314 38.16 -18.42 -7.50
C THR A 314 37.99 -17.13 -8.29
N ASP A 315 38.85 -16.86 -9.27
CA ASP A 315 38.81 -15.59 -10.00
C ASP A 315 37.50 -15.43 -10.83
N PRO A 316 37.01 -16.46 -11.57
CA PRO A 316 35.71 -16.39 -12.25
C PRO A 316 34.52 -16.20 -11.30
N LEU A 317 34.55 -16.83 -10.12
CA LEU A 317 33.50 -16.65 -9.10
C LEU A 317 33.51 -15.22 -8.53
N LEU A 318 34.70 -14.66 -8.28
CA LEU A 318 34.84 -13.27 -7.84
C LEU A 318 34.38 -12.30 -8.94
N GLU A 319 34.76 -12.51 -10.21
CA GLU A 319 34.28 -11.70 -11.35
C GLU A 319 32.74 -11.69 -11.44
N PHE A 320 32.12 -12.85 -11.22
CA PHE A 320 30.66 -12.96 -11.14
C PHE A 320 30.08 -12.15 -9.96
N VAL A 321 30.67 -12.22 -8.77
CA VAL A 321 30.26 -11.40 -7.62
C VAL A 321 30.34 -9.92 -7.97
N TRP A 322 31.46 -9.45 -8.54
CA TRP A 322 31.69 -8.04 -8.86
C TRP A 322 30.69 -7.49 -9.87
N SER A 323 30.16 -8.36 -10.74
CA SER A 323 29.14 -8.02 -11.72
C SER A 323 27.76 -7.80 -11.11
N TYR A 324 27.43 -8.45 -9.98
CA TYR A 324 26.06 -8.54 -9.47
C TYR A 324 25.85 -8.04 -8.03
N TRP A 325 26.89 -7.87 -7.24
CA TRP A 325 26.79 -7.41 -5.85
C TRP A 325 26.17 -6.01 -5.65
N GLU A 326 26.01 -5.22 -6.71
CA GLU A 326 25.34 -3.91 -6.73
C GLU A 326 24.19 -3.82 -7.72
N HIS A 327 23.64 -4.97 -8.10
CA HIS A 327 22.48 -5.02 -8.97
C HIS A 327 21.28 -4.29 -8.34
N TYR A 328 20.49 -3.58 -9.16
CA TYR A 328 19.33 -2.79 -8.70
C TYR A 328 18.22 -3.63 -8.03
N ILE A 329 18.23 -4.95 -8.27
CA ILE A 329 17.36 -5.91 -7.59
C ILE A 329 18.06 -6.38 -6.32
N ASP A 330 17.51 -6.00 -5.16
CA ASP A 330 18.08 -6.33 -3.86
C ASP A 330 18.36 -7.83 -3.67
N ALA A 331 17.44 -8.70 -4.11
CA ALA A 331 17.63 -10.15 -4.01
C ALA A 331 18.87 -10.63 -4.79
N VAL A 332 19.09 -10.14 -6.01
CA VAL A 332 20.27 -10.50 -6.83
C VAL A 332 21.55 -10.04 -6.13
N SER A 333 21.55 -8.79 -5.67
CA SER A 333 22.67 -8.17 -4.96
C SER A 333 23.01 -8.89 -3.64
N GLN A 334 22.00 -9.27 -2.85
CA GLN A 334 22.17 -10.05 -1.62
C GLN A 334 22.75 -11.44 -1.88
N HIS A 335 22.23 -12.18 -2.87
CA HIS A 335 22.74 -13.52 -3.17
C HIS A 335 24.17 -13.47 -3.72
N ALA A 336 24.52 -12.47 -4.53
CA ALA A 336 25.90 -12.27 -4.98
C ALA A 336 26.87 -12.02 -3.81
N ARG A 337 26.46 -11.27 -2.78
CA ARG A 337 27.25 -11.12 -1.55
C ARG A 337 27.35 -12.42 -0.75
N LEU A 338 26.33 -13.27 -0.74
CA LEU A 338 26.43 -14.60 -0.13
C LEU A 338 27.40 -15.52 -0.91
N VAL A 339 27.40 -15.43 -2.24
CA VAL A 339 28.40 -16.11 -3.08
C VAL A 339 29.80 -15.67 -2.68
N PHE A 340 30.05 -14.36 -2.53
CA PHE A 340 31.34 -13.85 -2.03
C PHE A 340 31.75 -14.49 -0.70
N LYS A 341 30.86 -14.51 0.29
CA LYS A 341 31.14 -15.13 1.60
C LYS A 341 31.54 -16.60 1.45
N GLY A 342 30.82 -17.32 0.57
CA GLY A 342 31.11 -18.71 0.27
C GLY A 342 32.46 -18.92 -0.44
N VAL A 343 32.80 -18.07 -1.41
CA VAL A 343 34.10 -18.10 -2.12
C VAL A 343 35.25 -17.85 -1.16
N VAL A 344 35.11 -16.89 -0.24
CA VAL A 344 36.14 -16.62 0.78
C VAL A 344 36.30 -17.81 1.71
N SER A 345 35.21 -18.38 2.24
CA SER A 345 35.29 -19.60 3.06
C SER A 345 35.92 -20.78 2.33
N MET A 346 35.64 -20.91 1.03
CA MET A 346 36.20 -21.98 0.20
C MET A 346 37.72 -21.83 0.10
N ASN A 347 38.23 -20.62 -0.19
CA ASN A 347 39.67 -20.38 -0.29
C ASN A 347 40.39 -20.56 1.05
N VAL A 348 39.77 -20.15 2.17
CA VAL A 348 40.32 -20.39 3.51
C VAL A 348 40.43 -21.89 3.82
N LEU A 349 39.43 -22.69 3.43
CA LEU A 349 39.47 -24.15 3.62
C LEU A 349 40.46 -24.86 2.69
N LEU A 350 40.70 -24.32 1.49
CA LEU A 350 41.62 -24.89 0.51
C LEU A 350 43.10 -24.58 0.81
N SER A 351 43.35 -23.53 1.58
CA SER A 351 44.70 -23.10 1.97
C SER A 351 45.43 -24.22 2.72
N GLY A 352 46.72 -24.43 2.39
CA GLY A 352 47.56 -25.47 2.98
C GLY A 352 47.94 -25.18 4.43
N ASP A 353 48.06 -23.91 4.80
CA ASP A 353 48.31 -23.46 6.16
C ASP A 353 47.60 -22.14 6.46
N ALA A 354 47.71 -21.70 7.71
CA ALA A 354 47.11 -20.43 8.15
C ALA A 354 47.74 -19.21 7.46
N ALA A 355 49.01 -19.27 7.05
CA ALA A 355 49.70 -18.16 6.41
C ALA A 355 49.19 -17.91 4.99
N GLU A 356 48.92 -18.98 4.23
CA GLU A 356 48.32 -18.90 2.90
C GLU A 356 46.89 -18.33 2.95
N ALA A 357 46.07 -18.81 3.89
CA ALA A 357 44.73 -18.27 4.10
C ALA A 357 44.78 -16.78 4.48
N GLU A 358 45.74 -16.42 5.32
CA GLU A 358 45.97 -15.05 5.79
C GLU A 358 46.41 -14.11 4.65
N LEU A 359 47.24 -14.58 3.72
CA LEU A 359 47.63 -13.82 2.52
C LEU A 359 46.40 -13.50 1.65
N PHE A 360 45.56 -14.49 1.37
CA PHE A 360 44.34 -14.30 0.59
C PHE A 360 43.36 -13.33 1.28
N LEU A 361 43.14 -13.49 2.59
CA LEU A 361 42.26 -12.60 3.35
C LEU A 361 42.80 -11.16 3.39
N THR A 362 44.12 -10.99 3.51
CA THR A 362 44.77 -9.67 3.47
C THR A 362 44.62 -9.01 2.10
N GLU A 363 44.77 -9.78 1.01
CA GLU A 363 44.54 -9.30 -0.35
C GLU A 363 43.09 -8.80 -0.54
N MET A 364 42.11 -9.59 -0.12
CA MET A 364 40.68 -9.24 -0.21
C MET A 364 40.34 -8.03 0.67
N ALA A 365 40.92 -7.94 1.87
CA ALA A 365 40.75 -6.81 2.77
C ALA A 365 41.24 -5.50 2.11
N LEU A 366 42.46 -5.51 1.56
CA LEU A 366 43.04 -4.33 0.89
C LEU A 366 42.19 -3.92 -0.31
N PHE A 367 41.82 -4.88 -1.18
CA PHE A 367 40.94 -4.64 -2.32
C PHE A 367 39.63 -3.95 -1.90
N LEU A 368 38.91 -4.50 -0.92
CA LEU A 368 37.63 -3.93 -0.47
C LEU A 368 37.77 -2.56 0.19
N MET A 369 38.84 -2.35 0.96
CA MET A 369 39.12 -1.08 1.61
C MET A 369 39.57 0.01 0.61
N ASP A 370 40.18 -0.36 -0.53
CA ASP A 370 40.61 0.57 -1.58
C ASP A 370 39.50 0.95 -2.56
N LEU A 371 38.38 0.21 -2.56
CA LEU A 371 37.22 0.58 -3.37
C LEU A 371 36.58 1.90 -2.89
N PRO A 372 36.00 2.71 -3.80
CA PRO A 372 35.29 3.92 -3.42
C PRO A 372 34.14 3.67 -2.42
N TRP A 373 33.89 4.62 -1.52
CA TRP A 373 32.85 4.49 -0.48
C TRP A 373 31.42 4.48 -0.98
N HIS A 374 31.16 4.96 -2.20
CA HIS A 374 29.83 4.87 -2.81
C HIS A 374 29.45 3.45 -3.29
N ARG A 375 30.39 2.50 -3.22
CA ARG A 375 30.15 1.10 -3.61
C ARG A 375 29.48 0.32 -2.48
N LYS A 376 28.14 0.28 -2.48
CA LYS A 376 27.29 -0.41 -1.48
C LYS A 376 27.68 -1.88 -1.25
N GLY A 377 28.13 -2.59 -2.29
CA GLY A 377 28.49 -4.01 -2.21
C GLY A 377 29.64 -4.31 -1.24
N LYS A 378 30.52 -3.33 -1.02
CA LYS A 378 31.73 -3.51 -0.20
C LYS A 378 31.47 -3.55 1.31
N TYR A 379 30.38 -2.98 1.81
CA TYR A 379 30.17 -2.81 3.25
C TYR A 379 29.92 -4.15 3.96
N ASP A 380 28.97 -4.96 3.49
CA ASP A 380 28.70 -6.29 4.07
C ASP A 380 29.85 -7.28 3.82
N THR A 381 30.52 -7.18 2.66
CA THR A 381 31.65 -8.04 2.31
C THR A 381 32.89 -7.71 3.15
N LEU A 382 33.20 -6.43 3.38
CA LEU A 382 34.29 -6.00 4.27
C LEU A 382 33.99 -6.38 5.72
N GLY A 383 32.73 -6.23 6.16
CA GLY A 383 32.30 -6.70 7.47
C GLY A 383 32.50 -8.20 7.65
N TYR A 384 32.32 -9.00 6.60
CA TYR A 384 32.60 -10.45 6.64
C TYR A 384 34.10 -10.76 6.69
N ILE A 385 34.93 -10.05 5.91
CA ILE A 385 36.40 -10.19 6.00
C ILE A 385 36.89 -9.85 7.41
N ALA A 386 36.32 -8.84 8.05
CA ALA A 386 36.65 -8.48 9.43
C ALA A 386 36.29 -9.60 10.44
N GLU A 387 35.18 -10.33 10.24
CA GLU A 387 34.82 -11.47 11.09
C GLU A 387 35.85 -12.61 11.02
N LEU A 388 36.54 -12.77 9.88
CA LEU A 388 37.54 -13.83 9.68
C LEU A 388 38.96 -13.41 10.10
N THR A 389 39.31 -12.12 9.94
CA THR A 389 40.67 -11.60 10.16
C THR A 389 40.87 -10.87 11.48
N GLY A 390 39.80 -10.42 12.12
CA GLY A 390 39.82 -9.50 13.25
C GLY A 390 39.90 -8.03 12.82
N CYS A 391 39.25 -7.13 13.57
CA CYS A 391 39.17 -5.72 13.22
C CYS A 391 40.47 -4.96 13.52
N GLU A 392 41.17 -5.28 14.60
CA GLU A 392 42.45 -4.68 15.00
C GLU A 392 43.48 -4.83 13.86
N ARG A 393 43.50 -5.98 13.20
CA ARG A 393 44.37 -6.25 12.07
C ARG A 393 44.03 -5.39 10.85
N LEU A 394 42.74 -5.22 10.55
CA LEU A 394 42.30 -4.32 9.47
C LEU A 394 42.73 -2.87 9.74
N LEU A 395 42.62 -2.42 10.99
CA LEU A 395 43.07 -1.09 11.39
C LEU A 395 44.60 -0.94 11.32
N LYS A 396 45.37 -2.00 11.60
CA LYS A 396 46.83 -2.02 11.37
C LYS A 396 47.18 -1.94 9.89
N LEU A 397 46.44 -2.64 9.02
CA LEU A 397 46.62 -2.58 7.56
C LEU A 397 46.26 -1.20 7.00
N ARG A 398 45.19 -0.58 7.51
CA ARG A 398 44.75 0.76 7.09
C ARG A 398 44.27 1.59 8.28
N PRO A 399 45.16 2.39 8.91
CA PRO A 399 44.80 3.21 10.08
C PRO A 399 43.70 4.24 9.82
N GLN A 400 43.57 4.70 8.56
CA GLN A 400 42.55 5.66 8.12
C GLN A 400 41.21 5.01 7.74
N LEU A 401 41.00 3.73 8.05
CA LEU A 401 39.75 3.03 7.70
C LEU A 401 38.54 3.68 8.36
N VAL A 402 38.63 4.03 9.65
CA VAL A 402 37.51 4.64 10.40
C VAL A 402 37.20 6.03 9.88
N SER A 403 38.20 6.90 9.70
CA SER A 403 38.00 8.25 9.15
C SER A 403 37.41 8.20 7.73
N GLY A 404 37.91 7.30 6.87
CA GLY A 404 37.35 7.05 5.55
C GLY A 404 35.88 6.60 5.60
N LEU A 405 35.56 5.65 6.48
CA LEU A 405 34.20 5.17 6.69
C LEU A 405 33.25 6.27 7.19
N LEU A 406 33.70 7.12 8.11
CA LEU A 406 32.92 8.25 8.62
C LEU A 406 32.70 9.32 7.54
N SER A 407 33.71 9.60 6.72
CA SER A 407 33.59 10.55 5.60
C SER A 407 32.54 10.12 4.57
N ALA A 408 32.30 8.80 4.42
CA ALA A 408 31.27 8.28 3.54
C ALA A 408 29.84 8.68 3.94
N ALA A 409 29.63 9.13 5.19
CA ALA A 409 28.34 9.64 5.65
C ALA A 409 27.98 11.02 5.05
N GLU A 410 28.87 11.63 4.27
CA GLU A 410 28.57 12.83 3.48
C GLU A 410 27.41 12.59 2.52
N GLU A 411 27.36 11.39 1.91
CA GLU A 411 26.29 11.00 1.00
C GLU A 411 25.13 10.36 1.79
N PRO A 412 23.92 10.98 1.79
CA PRO A 412 22.80 10.47 2.59
C PRO A 412 22.40 9.02 2.27
N ALA A 413 22.61 8.57 1.03
CA ALA A 413 22.33 7.21 0.59
C ALA A 413 23.26 6.15 1.22
N MET A 414 24.42 6.57 1.74
CA MET A 414 25.40 5.68 2.37
C MET A 414 25.24 5.58 3.89
N CYS A 415 24.52 6.51 4.52
CA CYS A 415 24.39 6.58 5.98
C CYS A 415 23.96 5.27 6.65
N SER A 416 23.03 4.50 6.04
CA SER A 416 22.63 3.19 6.58
C SER A 416 23.76 2.16 6.51
N TYR A 417 24.49 2.12 5.39
CA TYR A 417 25.63 1.21 5.20
C TYR A 417 26.80 1.57 6.11
N VAL A 418 27.09 2.87 6.27
CA VAL A 418 28.11 3.38 7.20
C VAL A 418 27.74 2.98 8.62
N LYS A 419 26.52 3.26 9.06
CA LYS A 419 26.02 2.89 10.39
C LYS A 419 26.21 1.38 10.65
N ASP A 420 25.72 0.54 9.74
CA ASP A 420 25.72 -0.91 9.94
C ASP A 420 27.16 -1.48 9.97
N LEU A 421 28.06 -0.95 9.13
CA LEU A 421 29.46 -1.34 9.14
C LEU A 421 30.21 -0.82 10.37
N VAL A 422 30.00 0.43 10.79
CA VAL A 422 30.56 0.97 12.05
C VAL A 422 30.13 0.11 13.23
N GLN A 423 28.84 -0.26 13.30
CA GLN A 423 28.33 -1.10 14.36
C GLN A 423 29.01 -2.48 14.36
N LYS A 424 29.12 -3.12 13.18
CA LYS A 424 29.72 -4.45 13.04
C LYS A 424 31.22 -4.45 13.39
N LEU A 425 32.00 -3.57 12.76
CA LEU A 425 33.44 -3.46 13.00
C LEU A 425 33.74 -3.00 14.43
N GLY A 426 32.96 -2.05 14.96
CA GLY A 426 33.11 -1.59 16.33
C GLY A 426 32.89 -2.70 17.35
N LEU A 427 31.88 -3.55 17.17
CA LEU A 427 31.65 -4.71 18.04
C LEU A 427 32.80 -5.72 18.01
N LEU A 428 33.35 -6.00 16.81
CA LEU A 428 34.52 -6.88 16.67
C LEU A 428 35.73 -6.29 17.39
N HIS A 429 36.08 -5.04 17.09
CA HIS A 429 37.25 -4.39 17.67
C HIS A 429 37.14 -4.25 19.20
N LYS A 430 35.96 -3.92 19.72
CA LYS A 430 35.73 -3.80 21.17
C LYS A 430 36.04 -5.11 21.92
N ASN A 431 35.89 -6.27 21.29
CA ASN A 431 36.23 -7.55 21.89
C ASN A 431 37.72 -7.88 21.80
N GLU A 432 38.49 -7.15 20.99
CA GLU A 432 39.91 -7.38 20.71
C GLU A 432 40.82 -6.46 21.53
N VAL A 433 40.37 -5.23 21.85
CA VAL A 433 41.20 -4.19 22.49
C VAL A 433 40.61 -3.64 23.79
N SER A 434 41.45 -2.90 24.53
CA SER A 434 41.00 -2.18 25.73
C SER A 434 40.06 -1.01 25.40
N ALA A 435 39.29 -0.55 26.40
CA ALA A 435 38.39 0.59 26.22
C ALA A 435 39.12 1.86 25.75
N ALA A 436 40.33 2.13 26.27
CA ALA A 436 41.12 3.30 25.87
C ALA A 436 41.62 3.22 24.42
N GLU A 437 41.98 2.03 23.94
CA GLU A 437 42.36 1.81 22.54
C GLU A 437 41.16 1.92 21.61
N PHE A 438 40.00 1.43 22.03
CA PHE A 438 38.75 1.61 21.30
C PHE A 438 38.39 3.09 21.16
N GLU A 439 38.46 3.85 22.26
CA GLU A 439 38.18 5.28 22.28
C GLU A 439 39.10 6.06 21.33
N ARG A 440 40.40 5.74 21.32
CA ARG A 440 41.37 6.31 20.37
C ARG A 440 41.08 5.93 18.92
N ALA A 441 40.69 4.69 18.65
CA ALA A 441 40.49 4.22 17.28
C ALA A 441 39.15 4.65 16.67
N TRP A 442 38.11 4.85 17.48
CA TRP A 442 36.74 5.09 17.01
C TRP A 442 36.17 6.45 17.42
N LEU A 443 36.36 6.87 18.67
CA LEU A 443 35.73 8.09 19.18
C LEU A 443 36.53 9.36 18.87
N GLU A 444 37.86 9.30 18.90
CA GLU A 444 38.71 10.42 18.47
C GLU A 444 38.47 10.78 16.98
N PRO A 445 38.55 9.83 16.02
CA PRO A 445 38.24 10.13 14.61
C PRO A 445 36.80 10.59 14.38
N PHE A 446 35.84 10.07 15.17
CA PHE A 446 34.45 10.53 15.13
C PHE A 446 34.35 12.01 15.50
N LEU A 447 34.98 12.44 16.60
CA LEU A 447 34.96 13.85 17.01
C LEU A 447 35.71 14.75 16.02
N GLU A 448 36.86 14.32 15.51
CA GLU A 448 37.61 15.05 14.47
C GLU A 448 36.75 15.26 13.21
N SER A 449 36.00 14.24 12.79
CA SER A 449 35.11 14.31 11.62
C SER A 449 33.90 15.24 11.82
N THR A 450 33.65 15.71 13.05
CA THR A 450 32.58 16.69 13.34
C THR A 450 33.08 18.13 13.42
N ARG A 451 34.41 18.34 13.44
CA ARG A 451 35.08 19.65 13.52
C ARG A 451 35.41 20.17 12.12
N GLU A 452 35.83 21.43 12.02
CA GLU A 452 36.29 22.02 10.76
C GLU A 452 37.51 21.25 10.21
N PRO A 453 37.60 21.00 8.88
CA PRO A 453 36.74 21.48 7.78
C PRO A 453 35.48 20.61 7.51
N PHE A 454 35.25 19.55 8.28
CA PHE A 454 34.21 18.54 8.04
C PHE A 454 32.89 18.82 8.75
N ARG A 455 32.64 20.06 9.17
CA ARG A 455 31.46 20.43 9.98
C ARG A 455 30.12 20.06 9.31
N HIS A 456 30.08 19.95 7.99
CA HIS A 456 28.90 19.50 7.25
C HIS A 456 28.50 18.04 7.57
N LEU A 457 29.44 17.19 8.00
CA LEU A 457 29.21 15.79 8.41
C LEU A 457 28.61 15.66 9.81
N SER A 458 28.57 16.74 10.61
CA SER A 458 28.14 16.64 12.00
C SER A 458 26.75 16.04 12.12
N VAL A 459 25.78 16.54 11.33
CA VAL A 459 24.39 16.07 11.39
C VAL A 459 24.25 14.59 11.03
N PRO A 460 24.73 14.10 9.87
CA PRO A 460 24.61 12.68 9.54
C PRO A 460 25.36 11.76 10.51
N LEU A 461 26.53 12.16 11.01
CA LEU A 461 27.29 11.38 11.98
C LEU A 461 26.57 11.26 13.33
N PHE A 462 26.06 12.37 13.87
CA PHE A 462 25.27 12.32 15.10
C PHE A 462 23.96 11.56 14.89
N GLN A 463 23.29 11.73 13.75
CA GLN A 463 22.00 11.09 13.49
C GLN A 463 22.10 9.57 13.31
N HIS A 464 23.11 9.09 12.58
CA HIS A 464 23.19 7.70 12.14
C HIS A 464 24.30 6.90 12.83
N VAL A 465 25.47 7.50 13.06
CA VAL A 465 26.66 6.80 13.56
C VAL A 465 26.77 6.81 15.08
N LEU A 466 26.49 7.94 15.74
CA LEU A 466 26.55 8.03 17.20
C LEU A 466 25.68 6.97 17.91
N PRO A 467 24.42 6.70 17.49
CA PRO A 467 23.61 5.66 18.11
C PRO A 467 24.23 4.26 17.98
N ALA A 468 24.90 3.98 16.86
CA ALA A 468 25.64 2.74 16.68
C ALA A 468 26.82 2.66 17.65
N LEU A 469 27.64 3.71 17.74
CA LEU A 469 28.78 3.76 18.67
C LEU A 469 28.37 3.63 20.15
N ILE A 470 27.25 4.23 20.56
CA ILE A 470 26.72 4.08 21.93
C ILE A 470 26.30 2.63 22.20
N THR A 471 25.70 1.97 21.21
CA THR A 471 25.33 0.55 21.30
C THR A 471 26.56 -0.33 21.45
N VAL A 472 27.65 -0.01 20.73
CA VAL A 472 28.93 -0.70 20.85
C VAL A 472 29.59 -0.40 22.19
N HIS A 473 29.77 0.87 22.55
CA HIS A 473 30.46 1.35 23.75
C HIS A 473 29.58 2.31 24.56
N PRO A 474 28.96 1.87 25.66
CA PRO A 474 28.09 2.71 26.48
C PRO A 474 28.74 3.98 27.04
N GLY A 475 30.08 3.99 27.21
CA GLY A 475 30.84 5.18 27.64
C GLY A 475 30.93 6.30 26.60
N THR A 476 30.47 6.06 25.36
CA THR A 476 30.56 7.01 24.24
C THR A 476 29.91 8.35 24.55
N THR A 477 28.74 8.37 25.20
CA THR A 477 28.05 9.64 25.52
C THR A 477 28.88 10.50 26.46
N GLN A 478 29.46 9.92 27.53
CA GLN A 478 30.29 10.63 28.49
C GLN A 478 31.56 11.18 27.85
N PHE A 479 32.22 10.38 27.01
CA PHE A 479 33.41 10.79 26.26
C PHE A 479 33.11 11.97 25.32
N VAL A 480 32.04 11.85 24.52
CA VAL A 480 31.62 12.89 23.57
C VAL A 480 31.22 14.16 24.32
N PHE A 481 30.42 14.07 25.40
CA PHE A 481 30.06 15.24 26.20
C PHE A 481 31.27 15.94 26.81
N GLY A 482 32.21 15.20 27.40
CA GLY A 482 33.43 15.76 27.97
C GLY A 482 34.22 16.54 26.93
N LYS A 483 34.44 15.96 25.75
CA LYS A 483 35.23 16.57 24.68
C LYS A 483 34.53 17.71 23.93
N LEU A 484 33.19 17.71 23.89
CA LEU A 484 32.41 18.83 23.35
C LEU A 484 32.39 20.01 24.31
N SER A 485 32.41 19.77 25.63
CA SER A 485 32.47 20.85 26.63
C SER A 485 33.82 21.59 26.69
N GLU A 486 34.90 20.95 26.21
CA GLU A 486 36.23 21.54 26.12
C GLU A 486 36.42 22.45 24.88
N GLY A 487 35.52 22.41 23.89
CA GLY A 487 35.67 23.14 22.62
C GLY A 487 34.90 24.46 22.56
N GLU A 488 35.49 25.50 21.98
CA GLU A 488 34.86 26.83 21.78
C GLU A 488 33.77 26.87 20.67
N GLY A 489 33.30 25.72 20.19
CA GLY A 489 32.36 25.62 19.06
C GLY A 489 30.91 25.37 19.46
N ASP A 490 29.95 26.04 18.81
CA ASP A 490 28.53 25.72 18.92
C ASP A 490 28.21 24.37 18.25
N PHE A 491 28.14 23.31 19.06
CA PHE A 491 27.78 21.94 18.66
C PHE A 491 26.34 21.56 19.02
N VAL A 492 25.38 22.45 18.77
CA VAL A 492 23.94 22.22 19.06
C VAL A 492 23.43 20.87 18.54
N PRO A 493 23.69 20.45 17.27
CA PRO A 493 23.22 19.14 16.78
C PRO A 493 23.78 17.97 17.57
N ALA A 494 25.05 18.05 17.97
CA ALA A 494 25.73 17.02 18.74
C ALA A 494 25.10 16.88 20.12
N ILE A 495 24.99 18.00 20.83
CA ILE A 495 24.45 18.06 22.18
C ILE A 495 23.01 17.54 22.16
N LEU A 496 22.14 18.06 21.30
CA LEU A 496 20.75 17.61 21.20
C LEU A 496 20.64 16.10 20.96
N LYS A 497 21.49 15.55 20.09
CA LYS A 497 21.43 14.12 19.82
C LYS A 497 21.91 13.27 20.98
N CYS A 498 22.96 13.69 21.68
CA CYS A 498 23.40 13.05 22.90
C CYS A 498 22.30 13.11 23.99
N LEU A 499 21.62 14.26 24.17
CA LEU A 499 20.51 14.41 25.12
C LEU A 499 19.33 13.48 24.77
N LEU A 500 18.99 13.34 23.49
CA LEU A 500 17.96 12.42 23.02
C LEU A 500 18.26 10.93 23.32
N LEU A 501 19.54 10.58 23.41
CA LEU A 501 19.99 9.21 23.66
C LEU A 501 20.19 8.93 25.16
N ASP A 502 20.27 9.97 26.00
CA ASP A 502 20.39 9.88 27.45
C ASP A 502 19.01 9.67 28.11
N ARG A 503 18.60 8.40 28.21
CA ARG A 503 17.33 8.03 28.87
C ARG A 503 17.25 8.49 30.33
N PRO A 504 18.28 8.31 31.18
CA PRO A 504 18.26 8.83 32.55
C PRO A 504 17.99 10.34 32.62
N LEU A 505 18.59 11.13 31.73
CA LEU A 505 18.33 12.57 31.67
C LEU A 505 16.88 12.88 31.30
N ILE A 506 16.33 12.21 30.28
CA ILE A 506 14.93 12.39 29.86
C ILE A 506 13.98 12.00 31.00
N GLU A 507 14.29 10.93 31.75
CA GLU A 507 13.51 10.50 32.92
C GLU A 507 13.60 11.48 34.10
N ALA A 508 14.77 12.07 34.35
CA ALA A 508 14.92 13.13 35.34
C ALA A 508 14.19 14.42 34.91
N GLY A 509 14.12 14.66 33.59
CA GLY A 509 13.45 15.78 32.95
C GLY A 509 14.04 17.14 33.30
N ASP A 510 15.30 17.22 33.72
CA ASP A 510 15.99 18.48 34.07
C ASP A 510 16.53 19.16 32.79
N LEU A 511 15.62 19.41 31.84
CA LEU A 511 15.94 20.00 30.53
C LEU A 511 16.18 21.51 30.62
N GLU A 512 15.78 22.17 31.70
CA GLU A 512 15.97 23.62 31.90
C GLU A 512 17.44 24.03 31.87
N ARG A 513 18.34 23.17 32.34
CA ARG A 513 19.80 23.38 32.25
C ARG A 513 20.30 23.52 30.82
N TRP A 514 19.55 23.00 29.85
CA TRP A 514 19.89 23.00 28.43
C TRP A 514 19.08 24.04 27.62
N ARG A 515 18.45 25.02 28.29
CA ARG A 515 17.64 26.08 27.65
C ARG A 515 18.33 26.72 26.45
N ASN A 516 19.59 27.12 26.59
CA ASN A 516 20.35 27.76 25.50
C ASN A 516 20.43 26.87 24.25
N VAL A 517 20.63 25.57 24.42
CA VAL A 517 20.73 24.59 23.32
C VAL A 517 19.36 24.36 22.69
N ILE A 518 18.31 24.28 23.50
CA ILE A 518 16.92 24.11 23.05
C ILE A 518 16.49 25.34 22.24
N ASP A 519 16.73 26.55 22.74
CA ASP A 519 16.36 27.81 22.08
C ASP A 519 17.06 27.95 20.71
N GLN A 520 18.34 27.58 20.63
CA GLN A 520 19.08 27.52 19.35
C GLN A 520 18.56 26.40 18.43
N GLY A 521 18.21 25.23 19.00
CA GLY A 521 17.69 24.07 18.27
C GLY A 521 16.35 24.33 17.59
N ILE A 522 15.44 25.05 18.26
CA ILE A 522 14.10 25.39 17.78
C ILE A 522 14.14 26.19 16.46
N CYS A 523 15.10 27.10 16.31
CA CYS A 523 15.23 28.00 15.16
C CYS A 523 16.39 27.62 14.22
N HIS A 524 17.04 26.48 14.44
CA HIS A 524 18.27 26.08 13.75
C HIS A 524 18.14 26.02 12.22
N LYS A 525 19.18 26.30 11.44
CA LYS A 525 19.09 26.28 9.95
C LYS A 525 18.73 24.90 9.39
N ASN A 526 19.27 23.83 9.99
CA ASN A 526 18.97 22.45 9.61
C ASN A 526 17.64 21.99 10.23
N ILE A 527 16.70 21.55 9.38
CA ILE A 527 15.37 21.09 9.79
C ILE A 527 15.36 19.85 10.68
N GLN A 528 16.35 18.95 10.53
CA GLN A 528 16.46 17.75 11.36
C GLN A 528 16.79 18.12 12.80
N VAL A 529 17.64 19.13 13.01
CA VAL A 529 17.98 19.62 14.35
C VAL A 529 16.75 20.21 15.05
N ARG A 530 15.87 20.88 14.30
CA ARG A 530 14.58 21.34 14.83
C ARG A 530 13.67 20.16 15.23
N LEU A 531 13.60 19.12 14.40
CA LEU A 531 12.82 17.92 14.70
C LEU A 531 13.37 17.16 15.91
N ASP A 532 14.70 17.04 16.02
CA ASP A 532 15.38 16.44 17.18
C ASP A 532 15.09 17.27 18.45
N THR A 533 15.05 18.61 18.34
CA THR A 533 14.65 19.48 19.46
C THR A 533 13.20 19.25 19.87
N LEU A 534 12.27 19.18 18.90
CA LEU A 534 10.87 18.83 19.16
C LEU A 534 10.74 17.45 19.82
N GLN A 535 11.50 16.47 19.33
CA GLN A 535 11.53 15.13 19.87
C GLN A 535 11.99 15.14 21.33
N LEU A 536 13.02 15.92 21.67
CA LEU A 536 13.53 16.03 23.04
C LEU A 536 12.50 16.65 24.00
N LEU A 537 11.73 17.64 23.53
CA LEU A 537 10.68 18.29 24.32
C LEU A 537 9.46 17.37 24.55
N VAL A 538 9.21 16.44 23.62
CA VAL A 538 7.98 15.64 23.57
C VAL A 538 8.17 14.20 24.05
N GLU A 539 9.32 13.59 23.81
CA GLU A 539 9.53 12.19 24.14
C GLU A 539 9.76 11.96 25.63
N HIS A 540 9.24 10.84 26.13
CA HIS A 540 9.48 10.36 27.48
C HIS A 540 9.25 8.84 27.52
N PRO A 541 10.05 8.06 28.26
CA PRO A 541 9.90 6.60 28.31
C PRO A 541 8.53 6.13 28.85
N LYS A 542 7.92 6.91 29.74
CA LYS A 542 6.57 6.66 30.27
C LYS A 542 5.55 7.55 29.55
N SER A 543 4.59 6.92 28.88
CA SER A 543 3.55 7.60 28.09
C SER A 543 2.53 8.39 28.91
N CYS A 544 2.45 8.15 30.23
CA CYS A 544 1.53 8.82 31.15
C CYS A 544 2.25 9.78 32.11
N GLU A 545 3.56 10.01 31.93
CA GLU A 545 4.26 11.04 32.69
C GLU A 545 3.82 12.42 32.21
N PRO A 546 3.47 13.35 33.11
CA PRO A 546 3.03 14.67 32.70
C PRO A 546 4.20 15.50 32.10
N PRO A 547 4.00 16.18 30.95
CA PRO A 547 4.96 17.16 30.44
C PRO A 547 5.26 18.26 31.46
N LYS A 548 6.52 18.67 31.58
CA LYS A 548 6.91 19.79 32.45
C LYS A 548 6.53 21.15 31.83
N PRO A 549 6.19 22.19 32.64
CA PRO A 549 5.84 23.52 32.14
C PRO A 549 6.87 24.13 31.19
N PHE A 550 8.17 24.04 31.52
CA PHE A 550 9.25 24.52 30.64
C PHE A 550 9.18 23.91 29.22
N CYS A 551 8.87 22.62 29.10
CA CYS A 551 8.76 21.97 27.80
C CYS A 551 7.56 22.52 27.02
N LEU A 552 6.42 22.76 27.69
CA LEU A 552 5.24 23.35 27.09
C LEU A 552 5.53 24.78 26.60
N ASP A 553 6.27 25.58 27.37
CA ASP A 553 6.71 26.92 26.96
C ASP A 553 7.62 26.89 25.73
N ALA A 554 8.62 26.02 25.72
CA ALA A 554 9.52 25.86 24.56
C ALA A 554 8.77 25.42 23.29
N LEU A 555 7.75 24.56 23.45
CA LEU A 555 6.89 24.12 22.34
C LEU A 555 6.07 25.26 21.72
N ARG A 556 5.71 26.29 22.51
CA ARG A 556 5.06 27.50 21.98
C ARG A 556 5.96 28.22 20.98
N GLY A 557 7.23 28.44 21.36
CA GLY A 557 8.25 29.01 20.49
C GLY A 557 8.50 28.16 19.24
N PHE A 558 8.55 26.84 19.41
CA PHE A 558 8.75 25.91 18.30
C PHE A 558 7.65 26.01 17.23
N LEU A 559 6.38 25.96 17.64
CA LEU A 559 5.27 26.01 16.70
C LEU A 559 5.18 27.37 15.99
N HIS A 560 5.43 28.46 16.71
CA HIS A 560 5.43 29.80 16.12
C HIS A 560 6.37 29.91 14.90
N LEU A 561 7.55 29.29 14.98
CA LEU A 561 8.58 29.36 13.95
C LEU A 561 8.44 28.29 12.84
N ASN A 562 7.79 27.16 13.11
CA ASN A 562 7.88 25.97 12.24
C ASN A 562 6.56 25.58 11.54
N MET A 563 5.42 26.21 11.86
CA MET A 563 4.12 25.90 11.23
C MET A 563 4.07 26.13 9.71
N ALA A 564 4.95 26.99 9.17
CA ALA A 564 4.96 27.34 7.74
C ALA A 564 6.02 26.57 6.92
N VAL A 565 6.68 25.56 7.49
CA VAL A 565 7.72 24.80 6.77
C VAL A 565 7.12 24.05 5.57
N GLN A 566 7.73 24.23 4.40
CA GLN A 566 7.21 23.73 3.13
C GLN A 566 7.40 22.23 2.90
N LEU A 567 8.35 21.61 3.60
CA LEU A 567 8.69 20.19 3.43
C LEU A 567 7.61 19.28 4.05
N PRO A 568 6.91 18.43 3.27
CA PRO A 568 5.88 17.54 3.80
C PRO A 568 6.39 16.55 4.85
N ALA A 569 7.58 15.97 4.65
CA ALA A 569 8.19 15.03 5.59
C ALA A 569 8.42 15.67 6.98
N PHE A 570 8.84 16.94 7.02
CA PHE A 570 8.99 17.69 8.26
C PHE A 570 7.63 17.85 8.97
N ARG A 571 6.59 18.27 8.24
CA ARG A 571 5.24 18.45 8.81
C ARG A 571 4.68 17.14 9.39
N GLN A 572 4.84 16.03 8.67
CA GLN A 572 4.40 14.71 9.13
C GLN A 572 5.12 14.27 10.41
N GLN A 573 6.45 14.42 10.48
CA GLN A 573 7.21 14.07 11.68
C GLN A 573 6.86 15.00 12.86
N MET A 574 6.67 16.29 12.61
CA MET A 574 6.21 17.25 13.60
C MET A 574 4.84 16.87 14.16
N LEU A 575 3.86 16.55 13.30
CA LEU A 575 2.53 16.10 13.70
C LEU A 575 2.55 14.77 14.46
N ALA A 576 3.42 13.83 14.06
CA ALA A 576 3.60 12.57 14.78
C ALA A 576 4.10 12.80 16.22
N SER A 577 5.07 13.71 16.40
CA SER A 577 5.53 14.13 17.72
C SER A 577 4.42 14.84 18.50
N LEU A 578 3.76 15.85 17.92
CA LEU A 578 2.63 16.53 18.58
C LEU A 578 1.52 15.55 19.00
N LYS A 579 1.24 14.52 18.20
CA LYS A 579 0.30 13.46 18.56
C LYS A 579 0.73 12.69 19.81
N LYS A 580 2.02 12.35 19.95
CA LYS A 580 2.55 11.74 21.18
C LYS A 580 2.36 12.67 22.38
N LEU A 581 2.68 13.96 22.22
CA LEU A 581 2.52 14.97 23.28
C LEU A 581 1.07 15.11 23.74
N VAL A 582 0.15 15.34 22.81
CA VAL A 582 -1.28 15.58 23.11
C VAL A 582 -1.86 14.34 23.78
N ASN A 583 -1.56 13.13 23.29
CA ASN A 583 -1.97 11.90 23.97
C ASN A 583 -1.41 11.80 25.39
N ARG A 584 -0.11 12.10 25.59
CA ARG A 584 0.53 12.10 26.90
C ARG A 584 -0.12 13.10 27.87
N ILE A 585 -0.51 14.29 27.41
CA ILE A 585 -1.24 15.29 28.22
C ILE A 585 -2.58 14.71 28.71
N TYR A 586 -3.37 14.09 27.81
CA TYR A 586 -4.67 13.52 28.18
C TYR A 586 -4.56 12.27 29.08
N ASP A 587 -3.59 11.39 28.77
CA ASP A 587 -3.38 10.14 29.51
C ASP A 587 -2.83 10.42 30.93
N SER A 588 -1.86 11.34 31.04
CA SER A 588 -1.33 11.78 32.35
C SER A 588 -2.43 12.40 33.22
N ASN A 589 -3.28 13.27 32.67
CA ASN A 589 -4.40 13.86 33.42
C ASN A 589 -5.41 12.81 33.89
N THR A 590 -5.70 11.82 33.05
CA THR A 590 -6.59 10.71 33.43
C THR A 590 -6.00 9.90 34.58
N LEU A 591 -4.70 9.61 34.53
CA LEU A 591 -3.98 8.87 35.57
C LEU A 591 -3.92 9.66 36.89
N LEU A 592 -3.48 10.92 36.85
CA LEU A 592 -3.40 11.81 38.01
C LEU A 592 -4.75 11.93 38.72
N ARG A 593 -5.84 12.04 37.96
CA ARG A 593 -7.21 12.06 38.53
C ARG A 593 -7.61 10.74 39.18
N ARG A 594 -7.24 9.60 38.59
CA ARG A 594 -7.48 8.28 39.19
C ARG A 594 -6.71 8.13 40.50
N GLN A 595 -5.47 8.63 40.58
CA GLN A 595 -4.68 8.65 41.81
C GLN A 595 -5.30 9.54 42.88
N LEU A 596 -5.74 10.76 42.52
CA LEU A 596 -6.44 11.68 43.42
C LEU A 596 -7.75 11.09 44.00
N ARG A 597 -8.47 10.28 43.23
CA ARG A 597 -9.68 9.58 43.70
C ARG A 597 -9.40 8.40 44.64
N LYS A 598 -8.21 7.81 44.58
CA LYS A 598 -7.83 6.61 45.35
C LYS A 598 -7.19 6.91 46.71
N GLY A 599 -6.93 8.18 47.03
CA GLY A 599 -6.53 8.60 48.39
C GLY A 599 -5.16 8.13 48.86
N ASP A 600 -4.19 7.95 47.96
CA ASP A 600 -2.83 7.57 48.35
C ASP A 600 -1.98 8.83 48.61
N TRP A 601 -2.08 9.36 49.83
CA TRP A 601 -1.34 10.55 50.30
C TRP A 601 0.12 10.26 50.67
N SER A 602 0.61 9.03 50.40
CA SER A 602 1.94 8.57 50.83
C SER A 602 3.11 9.23 50.09
N LYS A 603 2.85 9.98 49.00
CA LYS A 603 3.79 10.94 48.40
C LYS A 603 3.05 12.24 48.04
N PRO A 604 3.37 13.39 48.66
CA PRO A 604 2.89 14.67 48.17
C PRO A 604 3.57 14.92 46.81
N SER A 605 2.79 14.93 45.72
CA SER A 605 3.22 15.56 44.47
C SER A 605 2.88 17.05 44.58
N PRO A 606 3.86 17.96 44.74
CA PRO A 606 3.61 19.37 45.04
C PRO A 606 2.93 20.17 43.92
N LEU A 607 2.66 19.57 42.76
CA LEU A 607 2.27 20.27 41.52
C LEU A 607 0.88 19.87 40.97
N GLY A 608 0.05 19.16 41.73
CA GLY A 608 -1.22 18.60 41.22
C GLY A 608 -2.15 19.62 40.53
N PRO A 609 -2.60 20.69 41.21
CA PRO A 609 -3.51 21.69 40.64
C PRO A 609 -2.88 22.53 39.52
N GLU A 610 -1.67 23.05 39.77
CA GLU A 610 -0.92 23.90 38.82
C GLU A 610 -0.65 23.17 37.49
N LEU A 611 -0.40 21.86 37.54
CA LEU A 611 -0.16 21.05 36.36
C LEU A 611 -1.43 20.79 35.55
N PHE A 612 -2.59 20.59 36.20
CA PHE A 612 -3.86 20.52 35.48
C PHE A 612 -4.18 21.83 34.77
N GLU A 613 -3.93 22.96 35.43
CA GLU A 613 -4.10 24.30 34.86
C GLU A 613 -3.15 24.51 33.68
N ALA A 614 -1.86 24.18 33.82
CA ALA A 614 -0.88 24.26 32.74
C ALA A 614 -1.27 23.40 31.52
N HIS A 615 -1.77 22.18 31.73
CA HIS A 615 -2.25 21.32 30.65
C HIS A 615 -3.50 21.87 29.97
N GLN A 616 -4.47 22.37 30.73
CA GLN A 616 -5.68 22.98 30.17
C GLN A 616 -5.33 24.27 29.41
N GLU A 617 -4.43 25.08 29.94
CA GLU A 617 -3.96 26.32 29.34
C GLU A 617 -3.20 26.05 28.04
N PHE A 618 -2.30 25.05 28.01
CA PHE A 618 -1.60 24.65 26.79
C PHE A 618 -2.53 24.12 25.70
N VAL A 619 -3.47 23.24 26.03
CA VAL A 619 -4.46 22.72 25.04
C VAL A 619 -5.35 23.85 24.51
N SER A 620 -5.76 24.78 25.38
CA SER A 620 -6.53 25.96 25.00
C SER A 620 -5.73 26.90 24.08
N TRP A 621 -4.46 27.13 24.41
CA TRP A 621 -3.54 27.93 23.60
C TRP A 621 -3.29 27.28 22.23
N LEU A 622 -3.09 25.96 22.18
CA LEU A 622 -2.82 25.25 20.93
C LEU A 622 -4.01 25.31 19.98
N LEU A 623 -5.24 25.18 20.52
CA LEU A 623 -6.48 25.37 19.77
C LEU A 623 -6.54 26.78 19.16
N ARG A 624 -6.42 27.82 19.98
CA ARG A 624 -6.49 29.22 19.54
C ARG A 624 -5.42 29.52 18.50
N THR A 625 -4.17 29.14 18.77
CA THR A 625 -3.04 29.35 17.86
C THR A 625 -3.28 28.71 16.51
N ALA A 626 -3.79 27.47 16.48
CA ALA A 626 -4.10 26.79 15.23
C ALA A 626 -5.25 27.47 14.47
N VAL A 627 -6.31 27.91 15.13
CA VAL A 627 -7.39 28.71 14.49
C VAL A 627 -6.84 30.03 13.96
N ASP A 628 -6.02 30.74 14.73
CA ASP A 628 -5.41 32.01 14.33
C ASP A 628 -4.53 31.87 13.09
N GLN A 629 -3.94 30.68 12.85
CA GLN A 629 -3.16 30.40 11.63
C GLN A 629 -4.01 30.19 10.37
N LEU A 630 -5.35 30.21 10.47
CA LEU A 630 -6.29 30.04 9.35
C LEU A 630 -6.78 31.36 8.75
N TYR A 631 -6.14 32.48 9.06
CA TYR A 631 -6.48 33.80 8.51
C TYR A 631 -6.47 33.85 6.96
N PRO A 632 -7.28 34.73 6.34
CA PRO A 632 -7.27 34.93 4.89
C PRO A 632 -5.87 35.34 4.38
N GLY A 633 -5.32 34.61 3.41
CA GLY A 633 -3.98 34.86 2.86
C GLY A 633 -2.85 34.06 3.51
N ALA A 634 -3.13 33.27 4.56
CA ALA A 634 -2.17 32.30 5.09
C ALA A 634 -1.75 31.30 3.99
N ASN A 635 -0.44 31.01 3.90
CA ASN A 635 0.06 30.07 2.89
C ASN A 635 -0.43 28.63 3.14
N PHE A 636 -0.41 27.80 2.09
CA PHE A 636 -0.91 26.43 2.14
C PHE A 636 -0.29 25.61 3.29
N CYS A 637 1.03 25.70 3.50
CA CYS A 637 1.73 24.87 4.49
C CYS A 637 1.29 25.20 5.92
N ARG A 638 1.11 26.50 6.21
CA ARG A 638 0.62 27.01 7.49
C ARG A 638 -0.82 26.56 7.74
N ARG A 639 -1.70 26.70 6.73
CA ARG A 639 -3.10 26.26 6.81
C ARG A 639 -3.22 24.75 7.00
N SER A 640 -2.51 23.96 6.18
CA SER A 640 -2.47 22.51 6.27
C SER A 640 -2.06 22.05 7.67
N THR A 641 -0.96 22.60 8.20
CA THR A 641 -0.46 22.23 9.54
C THR A 641 -1.45 22.61 10.63
N ALA A 642 -2.04 23.80 10.54
CA ALA A 642 -3.04 24.28 11.49
C ALA A 642 -4.28 23.36 11.52
N VAL A 643 -4.82 23.01 10.36
CA VAL A 643 -5.96 22.10 10.27
C VAL A 643 -5.60 20.71 10.81
N GLU A 644 -4.43 20.17 10.49
CA GLU A 644 -3.98 18.87 11.01
C GLU A 644 -3.83 18.86 12.54
N ILE A 645 -3.35 19.96 13.15
CA ILE A 645 -3.32 20.12 14.62
C ILE A 645 -4.74 20.17 15.20
N LEU A 646 -5.67 20.88 14.56
CA LEU A 646 -7.06 20.93 15.00
C LEU A 646 -7.73 19.56 14.93
N CYS A 647 -7.50 18.79 13.86
CA CYS A 647 -7.96 17.40 13.77
C CYS A 647 -7.39 16.53 14.88
N LEU A 648 -6.10 16.66 15.18
CA LEU A 648 -5.45 15.93 16.28
C LEU A 648 -6.11 16.26 17.63
N LEU A 649 -6.37 17.54 17.91
CA LEU A 649 -7.04 17.97 19.14
C LEU A 649 -8.47 17.43 19.22
N ALA A 650 -9.26 17.60 18.15
CA ALA A 650 -10.63 17.12 18.06
C ALA A 650 -10.74 15.61 18.29
N THR A 651 -9.94 14.82 17.57
CA THR A 651 -9.94 13.34 17.69
C THR A 651 -9.50 12.86 19.07
N THR A 652 -8.51 13.52 19.68
CA THR A 652 -8.07 13.19 21.04
C THR A 652 -9.14 13.57 22.07
N GLN A 653 -9.81 14.71 21.91
CA GLN A 653 -10.91 15.13 22.78
C GLN A 653 -12.07 14.13 22.75
N CYS A 654 -12.47 13.66 21.57
CA CYS A 654 -13.55 12.67 21.42
C CYS A 654 -13.24 11.34 22.11
N THR A 655 -11.99 10.91 22.09
CA THR A 655 -11.58 9.59 22.62
C THR A 655 -11.18 9.62 24.09
N LYS A 656 -10.57 10.72 24.57
CA LYS A 656 -9.95 10.81 25.90
C LYS A 656 -10.43 11.97 26.78
N GLY A 657 -11.26 12.88 26.25
CA GLY A 657 -11.71 14.09 26.97
C GLY A 657 -12.45 13.79 28.27
N ALA A 658 -13.38 12.83 28.25
CA ALA A 658 -14.18 12.49 29.43
C ALA A 658 -13.34 12.00 30.62
N GLY A 659 -12.28 11.22 30.37
CA GLY A 659 -11.39 10.67 31.40
C GLY A 659 -10.44 11.72 31.99
N SER A 660 -9.91 12.60 31.14
CA SER A 660 -8.94 13.64 31.52
C SER A 660 -9.59 14.88 32.15
N LYS A 661 -10.89 15.11 31.89
CA LYS A 661 -11.61 16.38 32.14
C LYS A 661 -10.92 17.60 31.52
N LEU A 662 -10.12 17.41 30.47
CA LEU A 662 -9.69 18.51 29.61
C LEU A 662 -10.80 18.82 28.61
N PHE A 663 -10.90 20.08 28.21
CA PHE A 663 -11.86 20.51 27.20
C PHE A 663 -11.25 21.51 26.22
N LEU A 664 -11.82 21.55 25.01
CA LEU A 664 -11.45 22.51 23.98
C LEU A 664 -12.35 23.76 24.11
N PRO A 665 -11.80 24.96 24.34
CA PRO A 665 -12.58 26.18 24.51
C PRO A 665 -13.01 26.74 23.14
N TRP A 666 -13.96 26.07 22.49
CA TRP A 666 -14.55 26.54 21.24
C TRP A 666 -15.28 27.87 21.43
N THR A 667 -15.12 28.79 20.49
CA THR A 667 -15.84 30.07 20.44
C THR A 667 -16.59 30.23 19.12
N ARG A 668 -17.49 31.23 19.03
CA ARG A 668 -18.16 31.55 17.77
C ARG A 668 -17.18 31.97 16.67
N GLU A 669 -16.13 32.72 17.03
CA GLU A 669 -15.07 33.11 16.10
C GLU A 669 -14.34 31.90 15.51
N CYS A 670 -14.09 30.86 16.33
CA CYS A 670 -13.54 29.59 15.83
C CYS A 670 -14.47 28.95 14.80
N LEU A 671 -15.78 28.87 15.10
CA LEU A 671 -16.77 28.30 14.18
C LEU A 671 -16.80 29.07 12.86
N THR A 672 -16.87 30.40 12.89
CA THR A 672 -16.86 31.23 11.68
C THR A 672 -15.60 31.01 10.84
N THR A 673 -14.44 30.94 11.48
CA THR A 673 -13.15 30.70 10.80
C THR A 673 -13.12 29.32 10.14
N LEU A 674 -13.59 28.28 10.83
CA LEU A 674 -13.68 26.92 10.28
C LEU A 674 -14.66 26.84 9.09
N LEU A 675 -15.84 27.47 9.20
CA LEU A 675 -16.80 27.52 8.10
C LEU A 675 -16.24 28.25 6.87
N GLN A 676 -15.46 29.33 7.06
CA GLN A 676 -14.75 29.99 5.96
C GLN A 676 -13.71 29.06 5.31
N CYS A 677 -13.03 28.23 6.10
CA CYS A 677 -12.05 27.26 5.60
C CYS A 677 -12.67 26.13 4.75
N LEU A 678 -13.99 25.92 4.75
CA LEU A 678 -14.60 25.01 3.79
C LEU A 678 -14.48 25.52 2.34
N LYS A 679 -14.26 26.83 2.14
CA LYS A 679 -13.95 27.44 0.83
C LYS A 679 -12.47 27.37 0.44
N ASP A 680 -11.65 26.62 1.16
CA ASP A 680 -10.22 26.47 0.86
C ASP A 680 -10.00 25.93 -0.57
N PRO A 681 -8.97 26.35 -1.31
CA PRO A 681 -8.70 25.78 -2.63
C PRO A 681 -8.33 24.29 -2.60
N TYR A 682 -7.83 23.78 -1.47
CA TYR A 682 -7.35 22.39 -1.33
C TYR A 682 -8.36 21.52 -0.60
N GLU A 683 -8.77 20.43 -1.25
CA GLU A 683 -9.78 19.51 -0.72
C GLU A 683 -9.36 18.81 0.59
N THR A 684 -8.07 18.47 0.74
CA THR A 684 -7.53 17.86 1.96
C THR A 684 -7.78 18.72 3.20
N ASN A 685 -7.74 20.05 3.04
CA ASN A 685 -8.04 20.97 4.14
C ASN A 685 -9.54 21.00 4.43
N LYS A 686 -10.40 20.93 3.40
CA LYS A 686 -11.86 20.91 3.57
C LYS A 686 -12.33 19.68 4.35
N SER A 687 -11.84 18.50 3.96
CA SER A 687 -12.23 17.24 4.61
C SER A 687 -11.78 17.21 6.07
N ALA A 688 -10.57 17.68 6.36
CA ALA A 688 -10.04 17.79 7.70
C ALA A 688 -10.79 18.84 8.55
N VAL A 689 -11.10 20.02 8.00
CA VAL A 689 -11.93 21.03 8.67
C VAL A 689 -13.34 20.50 8.98
N LEU A 690 -13.94 19.76 8.06
CA LEU A 690 -15.25 19.14 8.30
C LEU A 690 -15.22 18.16 9.48
N GLN A 691 -14.16 17.36 9.60
CA GLN A 691 -13.98 16.49 10.77
C GLN A 691 -13.89 17.28 12.08
N VAL A 692 -13.21 18.43 12.06
CA VAL A 692 -13.10 19.33 13.23
C VAL A 692 -14.46 19.95 13.57
N LEU A 693 -15.25 20.37 12.58
CA LEU A 693 -16.57 20.96 12.80
C LEU A 693 -17.51 20.04 13.57
N HIS A 694 -17.50 18.73 13.31
CA HIS A 694 -18.29 17.77 14.08
C HIS A 694 -17.89 17.65 15.56
N SER A 695 -16.72 18.16 15.95
CA SER A 695 -16.28 18.21 17.36
C SER A 695 -16.66 19.52 18.09
N VAL A 696 -17.19 20.51 17.37
CA VAL A 696 -17.62 21.79 17.94
C VAL A 696 -18.98 21.57 18.64
N PRO A 697 -19.16 22.07 19.89
CA PRO A 697 -20.43 21.97 20.61
C PRO A 697 -21.62 22.52 19.81
N VAL A 698 -22.72 21.78 19.83
CA VAL A 698 -23.94 22.12 19.06
C VAL A 698 -24.53 23.47 19.51
N GLU A 699 -24.31 23.87 20.77
CA GLU A 699 -24.77 25.15 21.35
C GLU A 699 -24.12 26.38 20.71
N LEU A 700 -22.94 26.23 20.10
CA LEU A 700 -22.24 27.32 19.42
C LEU A 700 -22.72 27.52 17.98
N HIS A 701 -23.46 26.55 17.43
CA HIS A 701 -24.00 26.66 16.09
C HIS A 701 -25.24 27.55 16.11
N GLU A 702 -25.29 28.57 15.25
CA GLU A 702 -26.46 29.45 15.09
C GLU A 702 -27.64 28.75 14.39
N PHE A 703 -27.53 27.45 14.15
CA PHE A 703 -28.49 26.59 13.47
C PHE A 703 -29.68 26.16 14.33
N HIS A 704 -29.76 26.61 15.58
CA HIS A 704 -30.99 26.49 16.38
C HIS A 704 -32.07 27.45 15.90
N ASP A 705 -31.69 28.58 15.29
CA ASP A 705 -32.61 29.56 14.70
C ASP A 705 -32.91 29.22 13.23
N GLU A 706 -34.20 29.21 12.86
CA GLU A 706 -34.65 28.77 11.52
C GLU A 706 -34.12 29.67 10.38
N LEU A 707 -33.89 30.96 10.63
CA LEU A 707 -33.51 31.95 9.60
C LEU A 707 -32.03 31.82 9.18
N PRO A 708 -31.03 31.88 10.08
CA PRO A 708 -29.62 31.68 9.72
C PRO A 708 -29.37 30.33 9.05
N PHE A 709 -30.05 29.28 9.51
CA PHE A 709 -29.95 27.96 8.89
C PHE A 709 -30.49 27.96 7.44
N ALA A 710 -31.64 28.60 7.20
CA ALA A 710 -32.23 28.66 5.86
C ALA A 710 -31.38 29.46 4.87
N GLU A 711 -30.75 30.55 5.32
CA GLU A 711 -29.81 31.34 4.50
C GLU A 711 -28.56 30.53 4.15
N PHE A 712 -27.98 29.84 5.14
CA PHE A 712 -26.78 29.04 4.95
C PHE A 712 -27.04 27.81 4.07
N LEU A 713 -28.20 27.15 4.25
CA LEU A 713 -28.69 26.11 3.35
C LEU A 713 -28.90 26.66 1.93
N SER A 714 -29.37 27.91 1.80
CA SER A 714 -29.54 28.50 0.48
C SER A 714 -28.23 28.70 -0.25
N ALA A 715 -27.24 29.27 0.43
CA ALA A 715 -25.90 29.44 -0.11
C ALA A 715 -25.25 28.10 -0.48
N ALA A 716 -25.42 27.06 0.35
CA ALA A 716 -24.89 25.73 0.05
C ALA A 716 -25.51 25.11 -1.22
N VAL A 717 -26.83 25.26 -1.42
CA VAL A 717 -27.50 24.83 -2.64
C VAL A 717 -27.10 25.69 -3.85
N GLU A 718 -26.87 26.99 -3.69
CA GLU A 718 -26.37 27.83 -4.78
C GLU A 718 -24.97 27.41 -5.24
N LEU A 719 -24.12 26.94 -4.33
CA LEU A 719 -22.80 26.40 -4.68
C LEU A 719 -22.87 25.11 -5.51
N THR A 720 -23.95 24.32 -5.40
CA THR A 720 -24.12 23.14 -6.28
C THR A 720 -24.35 23.55 -7.74
N ARG A 721 -24.84 24.77 -7.98
CA ARG A 721 -25.08 25.35 -9.30
C ARG A 721 -23.84 26.06 -9.88
N SER A 722 -22.74 26.12 -9.15
CA SER A 722 -21.53 26.79 -9.63
C SER A 722 -20.84 26.03 -10.77
N ALA A 723 -20.48 26.76 -11.83
CA ALA A 723 -19.62 26.27 -12.91
C ALA A 723 -18.16 26.00 -12.47
N ARG A 724 -17.79 26.34 -11.21
CA ARG A 724 -16.46 26.09 -10.66
C ARG A 724 -16.46 24.80 -9.83
N PRO A 725 -15.71 23.77 -10.23
CA PRO A 725 -15.70 22.50 -9.51
C PRO A 725 -15.33 22.58 -8.00
N PRO A 726 -14.40 23.44 -7.54
CA PRO A 726 -14.11 23.59 -6.12
C PRO A 726 -15.32 24.01 -5.29
N ASP A 727 -16.24 24.80 -5.86
CA ASP A 727 -17.45 25.27 -5.19
C ASP A 727 -18.44 24.12 -5.01
N SER A 728 -18.60 23.27 -6.02
CA SER A 728 -19.44 22.07 -5.94
C SER A 728 -18.97 21.05 -4.92
N VAL A 729 -17.66 20.87 -4.79
CA VAL A 729 -17.06 20.05 -3.71
C VAL A 729 -17.33 20.68 -2.35
N THR A 730 -17.23 22.01 -2.24
CA THR A 730 -17.59 22.75 -1.01
C THR A 730 -19.05 22.55 -0.65
N ALA A 731 -19.95 22.61 -1.64
CA ALA A 731 -21.37 22.38 -1.47
C ALA A 731 -21.65 20.99 -0.91
N ALA A 732 -21.03 19.96 -1.45
CA ALA A 732 -21.17 18.59 -0.96
C ALA A 732 -20.81 18.48 0.53
N TYR A 733 -19.66 19.03 0.94
CA TYR A 733 -19.25 19.01 2.35
C TYR A 733 -20.17 19.83 3.26
N LEU A 734 -20.60 21.01 2.83
CA LEU A 734 -21.53 21.87 3.58
C LEU A 734 -22.90 21.20 3.77
N LEU A 735 -23.48 20.64 2.71
CA LEU A 735 -24.77 19.96 2.77
C LEU A 735 -24.71 18.70 3.64
N THR A 736 -23.60 17.97 3.58
CA THR A 736 -23.33 16.81 4.44
C THR A 736 -23.16 17.19 5.92
N PHE A 737 -22.68 18.39 6.20
CA PHE A 737 -22.61 18.93 7.56
C PHE A 737 -23.99 19.38 8.05
N LEU A 738 -24.73 20.10 7.21
CA LEU A 738 -26.06 20.60 7.54
C LEU A 738 -27.10 19.48 7.76
N SER A 739 -26.91 18.31 7.13
CA SER A 739 -27.78 17.16 7.33
C SER A 739 -27.78 16.61 8.76
N ASP A 740 -26.77 16.96 9.58
CA ASP A 740 -26.65 16.48 10.97
C ASP A 740 -27.52 17.29 11.95
N PHE A 741 -28.17 18.36 11.49
CA PHE A 741 -29.07 19.21 12.29
C PHE A 741 -30.56 18.92 11.99
N LYS A 742 -31.49 19.55 12.71
CA LYS A 742 -32.93 19.42 12.42
C LYS A 742 -33.31 20.23 11.17
N VAL A 743 -33.31 19.60 10.01
CA VAL A 743 -33.41 20.27 8.70
C VAL A 743 -34.85 20.35 8.14
N ALA A 744 -35.81 19.64 8.73
CA ALA A 744 -37.10 19.35 8.09
C ALA A 744 -37.94 20.61 7.74
N ARG A 745 -38.02 21.61 8.62
CA ARG A 745 -38.84 22.82 8.37
C ARG A 745 -38.20 23.81 7.37
N PRO A 746 -36.90 24.15 7.48
CA PRO A 746 -36.22 24.98 6.49
C PRO A 746 -36.25 24.40 5.07
N VAL A 747 -36.04 23.09 4.93
CA VAL A 747 -36.13 22.40 3.63
C VAL A 747 -37.54 22.43 3.06
N LYS A 748 -38.56 22.15 3.87
CA LYS A 748 -39.98 22.23 3.44
C LYS A 748 -40.33 23.62 2.87
N ARG A 749 -39.88 24.71 3.50
CA ARG A 749 -40.08 26.08 2.99
C ARG A 749 -39.37 26.30 1.64
N LYS A 750 -38.14 25.82 1.49
CA LYS A 750 -37.41 25.95 0.22
C LYS A 750 -38.05 25.13 -0.90
N LEU A 751 -38.48 23.90 -0.62
CA LEU A 751 -39.24 23.05 -1.55
C LEU A 751 -40.57 23.69 -1.99
N SER A 752 -41.28 24.39 -1.10
CA SER A 752 -42.51 25.12 -1.47
C SER A 752 -42.27 26.32 -2.42
N ARG A 753 -41.07 26.91 -2.42
CA ARG A 753 -40.70 27.97 -3.37
C ARG A 753 -40.40 27.44 -4.77
N PHE A 754 -39.90 26.21 -4.89
CA PHE A 754 -39.76 25.54 -6.19
C PHE A 754 -41.12 25.27 -6.85
N GLN A 755 -42.15 24.95 -6.06
CA GLN A 755 -43.52 24.68 -6.53
C GLN A 755 -44.31 25.93 -6.93
N THR A 756 -43.87 27.12 -6.53
CA THR A 756 -44.56 28.41 -6.82
C THR A 756 -43.86 29.22 -7.92
N SER A 757 -42.70 28.78 -8.41
CA SER A 757 -41.84 29.51 -9.35
C SER A 757 -42.19 29.32 -10.84
N GLU A 758 -43.32 28.70 -11.19
CA GLU A 758 -43.86 28.77 -12.56
C GLU A 758 -44.32 30.19 -12.96
N LEU A 759 -44.36 31.16 -12.02
CA LEU A 759 -44.82 32.53 -12.28
C LEU A 759 -43.80 33.66 -12.02
N ALA A 760 -42.52 33.36 -11.74
CA ALA A 760 -41.52 34.41 -11.45
C ALA A 760 -40.26 34.26 -12.32
N LEU A 761 -40.43 34.31 -13.63
CA LEU A 761 -39.40 34.87 -14.50
C LEU A 761 -39.34 36.37 -14.21
N GLN A 762 -38.14 36.88 -13.98
CA GLN A 762 -37.80 38.28 -13.67
C GLN A 762 -37.93 38.68 -12.20
N THR A 763 -36.83 38.55 -11.46
CA THR A 763 -36.31 39.68 -10.67
C THR A 763 -34.84 39.44 -10.36
N SER A 764 -34.07 40.47 -10.70
CA SER A 764 -32.62 40.60 -10.58
C SER A 764 -32.12 40.34 -9.15
N CYS A 765 -31.10 39.49 -9.04
CA CYS A 765 -30.37 39.27 -7.81
C CYS A 765 -29.37 40.42 -7.61
N SER A 766 -29.77 41.45 -6.86
CA SER A 766 -28.85 42.34 -6.17
C SER A 766 -29.32 42.47 -4.73
N SER A 767 -28.55 41.89 -3.80
CA SER A 767 -28.49 42.12 -2.34
C SER A 767 -28.68 40.85 -1.50
N LEU A 768 -27.60 40.09 -1.28
CA LEU A 768 -27.42 39.31 -0.05
C LEU A 768 -25.96 39.46 0.38
N ARG A 769 -25.73 40.42 1.29
CA ARG A 769 -24.45 40.67 1.97
C ARG A 769 -24.27 39.62 3.07
N ILE A 770 -23.41 38.64 2.83
CA ILE A 770 -22.51 38.14 3.89
C ILE A 770 -21.54 39.32 4.13
N PRO A 771 -21.20 39.71 5.39
CA PRO A 771 -20.45 40.94 5.65
C PRO A 771 -19.14 40.95 4.86
N LEU A 772 -19.17 41.72 3.78
CA LEU A 772 -18.03 42.12 2.97
C LEU A 772 -17.72 43.56 3.37
N ALA A 773 -16.42 43.86 3.51
CA ALA A 773 -15.92 45.22 3.68
C ALA A 773 -16.42 46.14 2.55
N PRO A 774 -16.53 47.47 2.77
CA PRO A 774 -17.23 48.39 1.87
C PRO A 774 -16.39 48.68 0.61
N ASP A 775 -17.01 48.85 -0.58
CA ASP A 775 -17.31 50.20 -1.13
C ASP A 775 -17.82 50.27 -2.60
N MET A 776 -18.63 51.34 -2.85
CA MET A 776 -18.86 52.16 -4.07
C MET A 776 -19.81 51.78 -5.25
N SER A 777 -21.03 52.33 -5.16
CA SER A 777 -21.89 53.14 -6.09
C SER A 777 -21.96 53.00 -7.64
N TYR A 778 -23.20 53.14 -8.13
CA TYR A 778 -23.79 53.84 -9.32
C TYR A 778 -24.73 52.93 -10.15
N GLU A 779 -26.05 53.07 -10.03
CA GLU A 779 -27.02 53.93 -10.77
C GLU A 779 -27.64 53.29 -12.03
N THR A 780 -28.94 53.53 -12.14
CA THR A 780 -30.03 52.84 -12.86
C THR A 780 -30.25 53.29 -14.31
N SER A 781 -30.88 52.47 -15.17
CA SER A 781 -32.07 52.89 -15.95
C SER A 781 -32.79 51.72 -16.64
N GLU A 782 -34.12 51.74 -16.51
CA GLU A 782 -35.12 51.00 -17.29
C GLU A 782 -35.22 51.54 -18.73
N ALA A 783 -35.60 50.70 -19.70
CA ALA A 783 -36.71 50.91 -20.65
C ALA A 783 -36.62 49.98 -21.89
N LEU A 784 -37.82 49.66 -22.42
CA LEU A 784 -38.14 49.15 -23.76
C LEU A 784 -38.40 47.64 -23.91
N GLN A 785 -39.61 47.31 -23.46
CA GLN A 785 -40.54 46.39 -24.13
C GLN A 785 -40.79 46.74 -25.62
N GLU A 786 -41.27 45.73 -26.35
CA GLU A 786 -41.95 45.75 -27.65
C GLU A 786 -41.08 45.83 -28.92
N THR A 787 -40.96 44.72 -29.67
CA THR A 787 -41.76 44.50 -30.90
C THR A 787 -41.50 43.14 -31.57
N SER A 788 -42.58 42.33 -31.62
CA SER A 788 -43.08 41.49 -32.73
C SER A 788 -42.16 40.58 -33.57
N LEU A 789 -42.37 39.27 -33.40
CA LEU A 789 -43.00 38.34 -34.37
C LEU A 789 -42.57 38.43 -35.85
N GLY A 790 -42.00 37.33 -36.37
CA GLY A 790 -42.00 37.06 -37.81
C GLY A 790 -41.18 35.85 -38.28
N ALA A 791 -41.85 34.69 -38.33
CA ALA A 791 -41.72 33.63 -39.35
C ALA A 791 -40.64 32.50 -39.25
N LEU A 792 -41.18 31.30 -38.97
CA LEU A 792 -40.97 29.99 -39.62
C LEU A 792 -39.63 29.25 -39.40
N SER A 793 -39.55 27.94 -39.23
CA SER A 793 -40.45 26.84 -38.87
C SER A 793 -39.56 25.59 -38.85
N GLY A 794 -39.60 24.82 -37.77
CA GLY A 794 -38.81 23.58 -37.64
C GLY A 794 -39.16 22.84 -36.35
N THR A 795 -40.46 22.69 -36.08
CA THR A 795 -41.00 22.01 -34.91
C THR A 795 -40.69 20.51 -34.97
N THR A 796 -39.70 20.05 -34.22
CA THR A 796 -39.83 18.76 -33.51
C THR A 796 -40.56 19.04 -32.21
N SER A 797 -41.73 18.44 -32.02
CA SER A 797 -42.54 18.64 -30.82
C SER A 797 -41.80 18.08 -29.59
N ARG A 798 -41.16 18.94 -28.79
CA ARG A 798 -40.59 18.55 -27.51
C ARG A 798 -41.73 18.44 -26.48
N ARG A 799 -42.08 17.20 -26.11
CA ARG A 799 -42.90 16.97 -24.90
C ARG A 799 -42.09 17.42 -23.67
N PRO A 800 -42.69 18.09 -22.67
CA PRO A 800 -42.04 18.33 -21.40
C PRO A 800 -41.68 16.99 -20.74
N PHE A 801 -40.51 16.93 -20.10
CA PHE A 801 -40.12 15.76 -19.32
C PHE A 801 -40.98 15.70 -18.06
N GLU A 802 -42.02 14.85 -18.06
CA GLU A 802 -42.76 14.55 -16.83
C GLU A 802 -41.92 13.60 -15.97
N SER A 803 -41.02 14.16 -15.15
CA SER A 803 -40.33 13.37 -14.12
C SER A 803 -41.34 12.86 -13.09
N GLN A 804 -41.56 11.55 -13.04
CA GLN A 804 -42.38 10.92 -12.01
C GLN A 804 -41.90 11.25 -10.58
N CYS A 805 -40.62 11.61 -10.42
CA CYS A 805 -40.04 12.01 -9.13
C CYS A 805 -40.56 13.36 -8.60
N LEU A 806 -40.89 14.34 -9.45
CA LEU A 806 -41.37 15.66 -9.00
C LEU A 806 -42.72 15.55 -8.28
N HIS A 807 -43.62 14.73 -8.84
CA HIS A 807 -44.92 14.44 -8.23
C HIS A 807 -44.78 13.68 -6.90
N LEU A 808 -43.83 12.74 -6.83
CA LEU A 808 -43.51 12.01 -5.60
C LEU A 808 -43.05 12.93 -4.47
N PHE A 809 -42.14 13.86 -4.76
CA PHE A 809 -41.65 14.81 -3.75
C PHE A 809 -42.68 15.87 -3.38
N ALA A 810 -43.75 16.04 -4.17
CA ALA A 810 -44.89 16.90 -3.86
C ALA A 810 -45.96 16.23 -2.98
N ASP A 811 -45.96 14.90 -2.89
CA ASP A 811 -46.95 14.13 -2.14
C ASP A 811 -46.87 14.38 -0.62
N ALA A 812 -47.98 14.87 -0.05
CA ALA A 812 -48.10 15.16 1.37
C ALA A 812 -47.98 13.91 2.25
N THR A 813 -48.37 12.73 1.74
CA THR A 813 -48.29 11.46 2.47
C THR A 813 -46.84 10.96 2.53
N PHE A 814 -46.11 11.01 1.42
CA PHE A 814 -44.67 10.72 1.37
C PHE A 814 -43.86 11.64 2.30
N ARG A 815 -44.11 12.95 2.24
CA ARG A 815 -43.46 13.95 3.13
C ARG A 815 -43.74 13.73 4.62
N LYS A 816 -44.91 13.18 4.96
CA LYS A 816 -45.27 12.85 6.35
C LYS A 816 -44.50 11.61 6.85
N ASN A 817 -44.30 10.63 5.97
CA ASN A 817 -43.54 9.41 6.27
C ASN A 817 -42.03 9.65 6.42
N CYS A 818 -41.51 10.76 5.90
CA CYS A 818 -40.09 11.14 5.99
C CYS A 818 -39.60 11.56 7.39
N GLY A 819 -40.50 11.75 8.37
CA GLY A 819 -40.13 12.20 9.72
C GLY A 819 -39.32 13.51 9.73
N ASP A 820 -38.40 13.62 10.69
CA ASP A 820 -37.46 14.74 10.86
C ASP A 820 -36.01 14.37 10.46
N ASP A 821 -35.81 13.30 9.66
CA ASP A 821 -34.49 12.85 9.22
C ASP A 821 -33.81 13.88 8.29
N GLY A 822 -32.73 14.50 8.79
CA GLY A 822 -31.98 15.52 8.09
C GLY A 822 -31.30 15.03 6.81
N LEU A 823 -30.82 13.79 6.77
CA LEU A 823 -30.23 13.19 5.56
C LEU A 823 -31.31 13.01 4.50
N LEU A 824 -32.45 12.43 4.89
CA LEU A 824 -33.56 12.17 3.98
C LEU A 824 -34.09 13.46 3.34
N TRP A 825 -34.31 14.51 4.14
CA TRP A 825 -34.79 15.81 3.64
C TRP A 825 -33.77 16.48 2.70
N MET A 826 -32.47 16.36 2.98
CA MET A 826 -31.42 16.91 2.13
C MET A 826 -31.29 16.13 0.81
N ALA A 827 -31.46 14.82 0.83
CA ALA A 827 -31.51 13.99 -0.38
C ALA A 827 -32.69 14.40 -1.29
N ILE A 828 -33.89 14.58 -0.71
CA ILE A 828 -35.08 15.04 -1.45
C ILE A 828 -34.85 16.40 -2.10
N LEU A 829 -34.22 17.34 -1.36
CA LEU A 829 -33.89 18.66 -1.88
C LEU A 829 -32.92 18.57 -3.07
N LEU A 830 -31.87 17.76 -2.95
CA LEU A 830 -30.88 17.58 -4.01
C LEU A 830 -31.45 16.86 -5.23
N LEU A 831 -32.33 15.88 -5.05
CA LEU A 831 -33.00 15.22 -6.17
C LEU A 831 -33.96 16.16 -6.87
N SER A 832 -34.70 16.99 -6.13
CA SER A 832 -35.56 18.04 -6.72
C SER A 832 -34.74 19.04 -7.53
N GLU A 833 -33.57 19.42 -7.02
CA GLU A 833 -32.61 20.27 -7.74
C GLU A 833 -32.06 19.57 -9.00
N LEU A 834 -31.71 18.29 -8.89
CA LEU A 834 -31.19 17.50 -10.02
C LEU A 834 -32.22 17.38 -11.14
N VAL A 835 -33.50 17.19 -10.80
CA VAL A 835 -34.58 17.16 -11.81
C VAL A 835 -34.63 18.48 -12.56
N SER A 836 -34.65 19.60 -11.84
CA SER A 836 -34.69 20.94 -12.45
C SER A 836 -33.49 21.20 -13.36
N GLN A 837 -32.27 20.85 -12.92
CA GLN A 837 -31.07 21.03 -13.76
C GLN A 837 -31.03 20.07 -14.95
N LEU A 838 -31.54 18.85 -14.80
CA LEU A 838 -31.61 17.87 -15.87
C LEU A 838 -32.60 18.29 -16.96
N GLU A 839 -33.70 18.94 -16.60
CA GLU A 839 -34.64 19.53 -17.56
C GLU A 839 -33.98 20.63 -18.40
N VAL A 840 -33.23 21.53 -17.75
CA VAL A 840 -32.44 22.55 -18.46
C VAL A 840 -31.40 21.89 -19.38
N ALA A 841 -30.68 20.88 -18.90
CA ALA A 841 -29.64 20.20 -19.67
C ALA A 841 -30.18 19.43 -20.90
N ARG A 842 -31.36 18.82 -20.79
CA ARG A 842 -32.08 18.20 -21.93
C ARG A 842 -32.55 19.23 -22.94
N GLY A 843 -32.90 20.43 -22.48
CA GLY A 843 -33.23 21.55 -23.35
C GLY A 843 -32.00 22.09 -24.09
N ASN A 844 -30.97 22.45 -23.33
CA ASN A 844 -29.72 23.05 -23.76
C ASN A 844 -28.59 22.75 -22.76
N LEU A 845 -27.69 21.82 -23.11
CA LEU A 845 -26.58 21.41 -22.26
C LEU A 845 -25.56 22.54 -22.02
N LEU A 846 -25.39 23.45 -22.98
CA LEU A 846 -24.48 24.60 -22.84
C LEU A 846 -25.01 25.58 -21.80
N GLU A 847 -26.32 25.84 -21.80
CA GLU A 847 -26.95 26.66 -20.77
C GLU A 847 -26.76 26.02 -19.39
N ALA A 848 -27.07 24.73 -19.25
CA ALA A 848 -26.89 23.99 -18.00
C ALA A 848 -25.44 24.02 -17.49
N SER A 849 -24.44 23.94 -18.38
CA SER A 849 -23.01 24.02 -18.02
C SER A 849 -22.61 25.35 -17.37
N SER A 850 -23.40 26.41 -17.54
CA SER A 850 -23.15 27.75 -16.99
C SER A 850 -24.06 28.11 -15.81
N SER A 851 -25.32 27.65 -15.82
CA SER A 851 -26.34 28.03 -14.84
C SER A 851 -26.50 27.05 -13.68
N GLY A 852 -26.13 25.79 -13.89
CA GLY A 852 -26.30 24.73 -12.91
C GLY A 852 -25.77 23.39 -13.44
N PRO A 853 -24.44 23.21 -13.51
CA PRO A 853 -23.86 21.98 -14.02
C PRO A 853 -24.31 20.77 -13.21
N LEU A 854 -24.62 19.67 -13.90
CA LEU A 854 -25.19 18.46 -13.28
C LEU A 854 -24.25 17.86 -12.22
N TYR A 855 -22.93 17.98 -12.41
CA TYR A 855 -21.94 17.38 -11.51
C TYR A 855 -22.02 17.91 -10.07
N GLY A 856 -22.46 19.16 -9.86
CA GLY A 856 -22.43 19.75 -8.52
C GLY A 856 -23.53 19.24 -7.60
N VAL A 857 -24.69 18.94 -8.17
CA VAL A 857 -25.79 18.27 -7.47
C VAL A 857 -25.48 16.79 -7.28
N MET A 858 -24.92 16.14 -8.31
CA MET A 858 -24.53 14.71 -8.26
C MET A 858 -23.50 14.40 -7.19
N ILE A 859 -22.40 15.17 -7.10
CA ILE A 859 -21.39 14.97 -6.04
C ILE A 859 -21.98 15.18 -4.64
N SER A 860 -22.88 16.15 -4.48
CA SER A 860 -23.54 16.43 -3.21
C SER A 860 -24.47 15.29 -2.81
N LEU A 861 -25.26 14.78 -3.75
CA LEU A 861 -26.13 13.62 -3.54
C LEU A 861 -25.32 12.38 -3.17
N ARG A 862 -24.29 12.06 -3.96
CA ARG A 862 -23.41 10.91 -3.71
C ARG A 862 -22.74 10.98 -2.34
N THR A 863 -22.18 12.14 -1.97
CA THR A 863 -21.53 12.34 -0.67
C THR A 863 -22.50 12.14 0.50
N LEU A 864 -23.74 12.60 0.34
CA LEU A 864 -24.79 12.43 1.35
C LEU A 864 -25.24 10.97 1.46
N LEU A 865 -25.43 10.28 0.34
CA LEU A 865 -25.82 8.86 0.30
C LEU A 865 -24.78 7.93 0.92
N ARG A 866 -23.48 8.28 0.87
CA ARG A 866 -22.41 7.55 1.56
C ARG A 866 -22.54 7.52 3.09
N LYS A 867 -23.25 8.48 3.70
CA LYS A 867 -23.52 8.47 5.15
C LYS A 867 -24.59 7.45 5.55
N VAL A 868 -25.40 6.98 4.60
CA VAL A 868 -26.53 6.11 4.89
C VAL A 868 -26.04 4.70 5.21
N SER A 869 -26.45 4.19 6.36
CA SER A 869 -26.14 2.81 6.78
C SER A 869 -27.13 1.82 6.16
N TRP A 870 -27.00 1.56 4.86
CA TRP A 870 -27.95 0.77 4.05
C TRP A 870 -28.33 -0.60 4.64
N ARG A 871 -27.40 -1.26 5.34
CA ARG A 871 -27.63 -2.58 5.95
C ARG A 871 -28.31 -2.55 7.32
N ASN A 872 -28.40 -1.38 7.94
CA ASN A 872 -28.91 -1.17 9.30
C ASN A 872 -30.09 -0.18 9.32
N LEU A 873 -30.88 -0.12 8.25
CA LEU A 873 -32.01 0.80 8.17
C LEU A 873 -33.19 0.34 9.05
N PRO A 874 -33.84 1.27 9.78
CA PRO A 874 -35.08 0.99 10.48
C PRO A 874 -36.17 0.51 9.50
N THR A 875 -36.95 -0.49 9.88
CA THR A 875 -38.02 -1.05 9.03
C THR A 875 -39.07 -0.02 8.62
N SER A 876 -39.28 1.04 9.40
CA SER A 876 -40.16 2.16 9.07
C SER A 876 -39.70 2.99 7.87
N ASP A 877 -38.38 3.04 7.62
CA ASP A 877 -37.77 3.99 6.69
C ASP A 877 -37.35 3.32 5.37
N VAL A 878 -37.34 1.98 5.33
CA VAL A 878 -36.93 1.16 4.17
C VAL A 878 -37.69 1.56 2.91
N ASN A 879 -39.02 1.71 2.98
CA ASN A 879 -39.82 2.07 1.81
C ASN A 879 -39.48 3.47 1.28
N THR A 880 -39.29 4.43 2.18
CA THR A 880 -38.98 5.82 1.81
C THR A 880 -37.58 5.93 1.19
N TRP A 881 -36.59 5.26 1.78
CA TRP A 881 -35.24 5.19 1.23
C TRP A 881 -35.20 4.45 -0.10
N LYS A 882 -35.94 3.34 -0.23
CA LYS A 882 -36.07 2.61 -1.50
C LYS A 882 -36.60 3.50 -2.62
N THR A 883 -37.68 4.24 -2.38
CA THR A 883 -38.23 5.16 -3.39
C THR A 883 -37.24 6.27 -3.77
N LEU A 884 -36.49 6.80 -2.81
CA LEU A 884 -35.42 7.78 -3.06
C LEU A 884 -34.29 7.19 -3.90
N LEU A 885 -33.91 5.94 -3.63
CA LEU A 885 -32.87 5.21 -4.33
C LEU A 885 -33.28 4.94 -5.78
N ASP A 886 -34.52 4.50 -5.99
CA ASP A 886 -35.11 4.31 -7.32
C ASP A 886 -35.07 5.61 -8.14
N CYS A 887 -35.47 6.73 -7.52
CA CYS A 887 -35.38 8.03 -8.17
C CYS A 887 -33.93 8.46 -8.45
N SER A 888 -33.02 8.21 -7.51
CA SER A 888 -31.60 8.54 -7.67
C SER A 888 -30.97 7.80 -8.84
N VAL A 889 -31.25 6.50 -8.96
CA VAL A 889 -30.77 5.65 -10.07
C VAL A 889 -31.37 6.11 -11.40
N SER A 890 -32.68 6.37 -11.44
CA SER A 890 -33.37 6.86 -12.65
C SER A 890 -32.79 8.19 -13.14
N LEU A 891 -32.59 9.16 -12.24
CA LEU A 891 -32.02 10.45 -12.58
C LEU A 891 -30.54 10.36 -12.97
N ALA A 892 -29.76 9.48 -12.34
CA ALA A 892 -28.36 9.25 -12.70
C ALA A 892 -28.23 8.69 -14.14
N PHE A 893 -29.12 7.77 -14.55
CA PHE A 893 -29.20 7.34 -15.95
C PHE A 893 -29.57 8.50 -16.89
N GLY A 894 -30.52 9.33 -16.51
CA GLY A 894 -30.89 10.53 -17.28
C GLY A 894 -29.73 11.52 -17.44
N VAL A 895 -28.93 11.71 -16.39
CA VAL A 895 -27.70 12.52 -16.45
C VAL A 895 -26.70 11.92 -17.43
N ALA A 896 -26.44 10.61 -17.32
CA ALA A 896 -25.50 9.91 -18.21
C ALA A 896 -25.92 9.98 -19.68
N GLU A 897 -27.21 9.82 -19.97
CA GLU A 897 -27.79 9.96 -21.32
C GLU A 897 -27.52 11.35 -21.90
N VAL A 898 -27.80 12.41 -21.13
CA VAL A 898 -27.66 13.80 -21.59
C VAL A 898 -26.21 14.19 -21.86
N VAL A 899 -25.26 13.67 -21.07
CA VAL A 899 -23.83 14.01 -21.22
C VAL A 899 -23.06 13.05 -22.12
N SER A 900 -23.64 11.89 -22.45
CA SER A 900 -23.03 10.86 -23.32
C SER A 900 -22.44 11.43 -24.62
N PRO A 901 -23.13 12.32 -25.36
CA PRO A 901 -22.59 12.88 -26.60
C PRO A 901 -21.28 13.66 -26.44
N VAL A 902 -21.00 14.18 -25.23
CA VAL A 902 -19.78 14.95 -24.93
C VAL A 902 -18.60 14.04 -24.61
N VAL A 903 -18.84 12.93 -23.89
CA VAL A 903 -17.77 12.02 -23.41
C VAL A 903 -17.42 10.91 -24.40
N THR A 904 -18.31 10.62 -25.37
CA THR A 904 -18.13 9.61 -26.43
C THR A 904 -17.54 10.18 -27.72
N ASN A 905 -17.43 11.51 -27.85
CA ASN A 905 -16.88 12.18 -29.02
C ASN A 905 -15.39 12.53 -28.82
N ALA A 906 -14.59 12.45 -29.89
CA ALA A 906 -13.19 12.85 -29.90
C ALA A 906 -13.00 14.39 -29.95
N SER A 907 -14.03 15.15 -30.32
CA SER A 907 -14.01 16.62 -30.40
C SER A 907 -15.30 17.21 -29.82
N PRO A 908 -15.31 17.68 -28.56
CA PRO A 908 -16.51 18.20 -27.89
C PRO A 908 -17.05 19.50 -28.51
N GLU A 909 -16.23 20.21 -29.30
CA GLU A 909 -16.63 21.39 -30.08
C GLU A 909 -17.67 21.07 -31.17
N GLY A 910 -17.78 19.81 -31.61
CA GLY A 910 -18.72 19.40 -32.65
C GLY A 910 -20.21 19.55 -32.27
N GLN A 911 -20.52 19.92 -31.02
CA GLN A 911 -21.86 20.31 -30.57
C GLN A 911 -22.14 21.82 -30.68
N LEU A 912 -21.11 22.62 -30.96
CA LEU A 912 -21.19 24.07 -31.11
C LEU A 912 -21.14 24.39 -32.61
N ASP A 913 -22.27 24.27 -33.32
CA ASP A 913 -22.35 24.62 -34.75
C ASP A 913 -22.41 26.14 -34.94
N VAL A 914 -21.25 26.80 -34.77
CA VAL A 914 -21.11 28.26 -34.89
C VAL A 914 -21.30 28.74 -36.34
N GLN A 915 -21.17 27.85 -37.33
CA GLN A 915 -21.31 28.20 -38.76
C GLN A 915 -22.72 27.96 -39.31
N GLY A 916 -23.50 27.03 -38.72
CA GLY A 916 -24.87 26.70 -39.14
C GLY A 916 -26.00 27.37 -38.34
N ASP A 917 -25.73 27.90 -37.14
CA ASP A 917 -26.74 28.52 -36.26
C ASP A 917 -26.38 29.98 -35.89
N PRO A 918 -27.05 30.98 -36.53
CA PRO A 918 -26.76 32.41 -36.35
C PRO A 918 -26.89 32.90 -34.90
N GLY A 919 -27.68 32.21 -34.04
CA GLY A 919 -27.90 32.58 -32.64
C GLY A 919 -27.01 31.83 -31.64
N MET A 920 -26.06 31.00 -32.11
CA MET A 920 -25.22 30.16 -31.26
C MET A 920 -24.13 30.98 -30.55
N LEU A 921 -23.53 31.95 -31.24
CA LEU A 921 -22.48 32.80 -30.68
C LEU A 921 -23.01 33.67 -29.53
N GLU A 922 -24.21 34.25 -29.67
CA GLU A 922 -24.85 35.03 -28.61
C GLU A 922 -25.18 34.18 -27.38
N ARG A 923 -25.69 32.95 -27.58
CA ARG A 923 -25.94 31.99 -26.48
C ARG A 923 -24.66 31.56 -25.78
N MET A 924 -23.57 31.37 -26.52
CA MET A 924 -22.26 31.08 -25.94
C MET A 924 -21.74 32.25 -25.11
N GLN A 925 -21.82 33.48 -25.61
CA GLN A 925 -21.42 34.67 -24.87
C GLN A 925 -22.26 34.86 -23.59
N ALA A 926 -23.58 34.62 -23.67
CA ALA A 926 -24.46 34.66 -22.49
C ALA A 926 -24.10 33.57 -21.46
N ALA A 927 -23.81 32.33 -21.90
CA ALA A 927 -23.39 31.24 -21.02
C ALA A 927 -22.02 31.53 -20.37
N LEU A 928 -21.07 32.10 -21.12
CA LEU A 928 -19.75 32.49 -20.61
C LEU A 928 -19.84 33.61 -19.56
N GLN A 929 -20.65 34.63 -19.83
CA GLN A 929 -20.88 35.74 -18.89
C GLN A 929 -21.52 35.23 -17.59
N LYS A 930 -22.49 34.31 -17.70
CA LYS A 930 -23.20 33.70 -16.57
C LYS A 930 -22.31 32.77 -15.74
N GLY A 931 -21.47 31.94 -16.38
CA GLY A 931 -20.63 30.94 -15.71
C GLY A 931 -19.28 31.45 -15.18
N LEU A 932 -18.67 32.45 -15.83
CA LEU A 932 -17.31 32.90 -15.53
C LEU A 932 -17.22 34.35 -15.01
N GLY A 933 -18.29 35.15 -15.13
CA GLY A 933 -18.37 36.54 -14.66
C GLY A 933 -17.82 37.59 -15.65
N ARG A 934 -17.73 38.86 -15.21
CA ARG A 934 -17.47 40.09 -16.01
C ARG A 934 -16.10 40.20 -16.74
N ARG A 935 -15.47 39.10 -17.17
CA ARG A 935 -14.22 39.12 -17.98
C ARG A 935 -14.43 39.04 -19.49
N PHE A 936 -15.68 38.94 -19.94
CA PHE A 936 -16.07 38.94 -21.35
C PHE A 936 -17.15 40.02 -21.54
N ASP A 937 -16.75 41.26 -21.77
CA ASP A 937 -17.69 42.33 -22.11
C ASP A 937 -18.20 42.13 -23.55
N VAL A 938 -19.53 42.20 -23.69
CA VAL A 938 -20.21 42.21 -24.98
C VAL A 938 -19.88 43.54 -25.68
N VAL A 939 -19.27 43.48 -26.86
CA VAL A 939 -19.18 44.66 -27.74
C VAL A 939 -20.58 44.94 -28.27
N GLN A 940 -21.35 45.78 -27.56
CA GLN A 940 -22.52 46.43 -28.15
C GLN A 940 -22.03 47.51 -29.11
N GLY A 941 -22.43 47.39 -30.38
CA GLY A 941 -22.07 48.34 -31.43
C GLY A 941 -22.52 49.76 -31.08
N ALA A 942 -21.56 50.66 -30.90
CA ALA A 942 -21.81 52.08 -31.05
C ALA A 942 -21.98 52.38 -32.55
N HIS A 943 -23.08 53.01 -32.92
CA HIS A 943 -23.26 53.63 -34.22
C HIS A 943 -22.10 54.59 -34.51
N GLY A 944 -21.22 54.18 -35.43
CA GLY A 944 -20.16 54.99 -36.00
C GLY A 944 -19.72 54.33 -37.30
N GLU A 945 -19.95 55.02 -38.42
CA GLU A 945 -19.54 54.59 -39.75
C GLU A 945 -18.03 54.31 -39.78
N GLY A 946 -17.65 53.07 -40.10
CA GLY A 946 -16.25 52.65 -40.19
C GLY A 946 -16.03 51.27 -39.59
N GLY A 947 -16.23 50.22 -40.40
CA GLY A 947 -16.24 48.84 -39.94
C GLY A 947 -14.93 48.35 -39.33
N VAL A 948 -15.04 47.67 -38.20
CA VAL A 948 -14.41 46.37 -37.93
C VAL A 948 -15.43 45.56 -37.13
N GLY A 949 -15.98 44.50 -37.73
CA GLY A 949 -16.92 43.58 -37.08
C GLY A 949 -16.26 42.82 -35.92
N VAL A 950 -17.07 42.09 -35.15
CA VAL A 950 -16.62 41.07 -34.19
C VAL A 950 -15.43 40.32 -34.79
N THR A 951 -14.25 40.41 -34.17
CA THR A 951 -13.06 39.79 -34.77
C THR A 951 -13.23 38.27 -34.74
N GLU A 952 -12.86 37.60 -35.83
CA GLU A 952 -12.87 36.13 -35.96
C GLU A 952 -12.17 35.45 -34.76
N ILE A 953 -11.20 36.15 -34.15
CA ILE A 953 -10.45 35.77 -32.96
C ILE A 953 -11.33 35.68 -31.69
N ASP A 954 -12.30 36.56 -31.51
CA ASP A 954 -13.17 36.57 -30.32
C ASP A 954 -14.25 35.48 -30.38
N ALA A 955 -14.73 35.17 -31.58
CA ALA A 955 -15.61 34.04 -31.83
C ALA A 955 -14.89 32.71 -31.53
N VAL A 956 -13.67 32.52 -32.05
CA VAL A 956 -12.86 31.32 -31.81
C VAL A 956 -12.55 31.11 -30.32
N LYS A 957 -12.19 32.18 -29.59
CA LYS A 957 -11.97 32.10 -28.13
C LYS A 957 -13.24 31.74 -27.38
N SER A 958 -14.38 32.33 -27.74
CA SER A 958 -15.66 32.02 -27.11
C SER A 958 -16.07 30.56 -27.35
N THR A 959 -15.84 30.03 -28.54
CA THR A 959 -16.05 28.61 -28.89
C THR A 959 -15.18 27.68 -28.06
N ALA A 960 -13.88 27.97 -27.96
CA ALA A 960 -12.95 27.14 -27.19
C ALA A 960 -13.33 27.08 -25.70
N VAL A 961 -13.71 28.21 -25.09
CA VAL A 961 -14.09 28.24 -23.66
C VAL A 961 -15.45 27.57 -23.43
N ALA A 962 -16.43 27.77 -24.32
CA ALA A 962 -17.73 27.09 -24.25
C ALA A 962 -17.59 25.57 -24.38
N ALA A 963 -16.72 25.11 -25.29
CA ALA A 963 -16.42 23.68 -25.44
C ALA A 963 -15.74 23.10 -24.20
N GLN A 964 -14.81 23.84 -23.57
CA GLN A 964 -14.20 23.42 -22.31
C GLN A 964 -15.22 23.33 -21.17
N MET A 965 -16.18 24.27 -21.09
CA MET A 965 -17.27 24.21 -20.10
C MET A 965 -18.19 23.01 -20.32
N LEU A 966 -18.58 22.73 -21.57
CA LEU A 966 -19.36 21.55 -21.93
C LEU A 966 -18.62 20.26 -21.59
N LEU A 967 -17.34 20.16 -21.97
CA LEU A 967 -16.50 19.01 -21.67
C LEU A 967 -16.42 18.80 -20.15
N LEU A 968 -16.09 19.85 -19.39
CA LEU A 968 -15.99 19.82 -17.93
C LEU A 968 -17.29 19.37 -17.28
N CYS A 969 -18.43 19.91 -17.74
CA CYS A 969 -19.75 19.53 -17.26
C CYS A 969 -20.02 18.05 -17.54
N GLY A 970 -19.79 17.61 -18.78
CA GLY A 970 -20.10 16.26 -19.24
C GLY A 970 -19.27 15.19 -18.56
N TRP A 971 -17.94 15.29 -18.58
CA TRP A 971 -17.09 14.23 -18.01
C TRP A 971 -17.17 14.18 -16.48
N ARG A 972 -17.32 15.32 -15.79
CA ARG A 972 -17.49 15.32 -14.34
C ARG A 972 -18.84 14.75 -13.93
N ALA A 973 -19.92 15.12 -14.62
CA ALA A 973 -21.25 14.57 -14.32
C ALA A 973 -21.26 13.06 -14.54
N HIS A 974 -20.67 12.61 -15.65
CA HIS A 974 -20.49 11.20 -15.95
C HIS A 974 -19.68 10.46 -14.88
N ARG A 975 -18.52 11.01 -14.47
CA ARG A 975 -17.72 10.49 -13.35
C ARG A 975 -18.54 10.30 -12.09
N GLU A 976 -19.34 11.30 -11.71
CA GLU A 976 -20.15 11.22 -10.49
C GLU A 976 -21.28 10.18 -10.62
N VAL A 977 -21.83 9.94 -11.83
CA VAL A 977 -22.77 8.83 -12.09
C VAL A 977 -22.08 7.47 -11.92
N SER A 978 -20.93 7.26 -12.56
CA SER A 978 -20.18 6.00 -12.45
C SER A 978 -19.83 5.67 -11.00
N LEU A 979 -19.33 6.66 -10.26
CA LEU A 979 -18.99 6.46 -8.85
C LEU A 979 -20.22 6.21 -7.97
N LEU A 980 -21.35 6.90 -8.23
CA LEU A 980 -22.60 6.65 -7.52
C LEU A 980 -23.08 5.21 -7.74
N PHE A 981 -23.07 4.74 -8.98
CA PHE A 981 -23.48 3.37 -9.32
C PHE A 981 -22.59 2.30 -8.66
N GLY A 982 -21.27 2.43 -8.74
CA GLY A 982 -20.35 1.52 -8.08
C GLY A 982 -20.59 1.46 -6.56
N GLU A 983 -20.67 2.61 -5.91
CA GLU A 983 -20.90 2.68 -4.46
C GLU A 983 -22.24 2.10 -4.01
N LEU A 984 -23.31 2.32 -4.78
CA LEU A 984 -24.63 1.74 -4.50
C LEU A 984 -24.59 0.21 -4.66
N CYS A 985 -23.96 -0.31 -5.70
CA CYS A 985 -23.80 -1.75 -5.90
C CYS A 985 -22.95 -2.42 -4.82
N GLU A 986 -21.93 -1.76 -4.27
CA GLU A 986 -21.11 -2.28 -3.18
C GLU A 986 -21.84 -2.22 -1.81
N SER A 987 -22.56 -1.15 -1.56
CA SER A 987 -23.05 -0.81 -0.21
C SER A 987 -24.49 -1.27 0.06
N CYS A 988 -25.35 -1.27 -0.95
CA CYS A 988 -26.78 -1.55 -0.80
C CYS A 988 -27.12 -3.03 -0.92
N PRO A 989 -27.96 -3.58 -0.01
CA PRO A 989 -28.51 -4.93 -0.18
C PRO A 989 -29.44 -5.00 -1.41
N PHE A 990 -29.22 -6.02 -2.25
CA PHE A 990 -30.03 -6.30 -3.44
C PHE A 990 -30.62 -7.72 -3.40
N GLY A 991 -31.77 -7.93 -4.05
CA GLY A 991 -32.43 -9.23 -4.12
C GLY A 991 -33.75 -9.19 -4.88
N ASP A 992 -34.38 -10.36 -5.04
CA ASP A 992 -35.68 -10.48 -5.71
C ASP A 992 -36.82 -9.92 -4.86
N VAL A 993 -37.78 -9.28 -5.52
CA VAL A 993 -38.93 -8.58 -4.91
C VAL A 993 -39.88 -9.56 -4.17
N SER A 994 -39.68 -10.87 -4.30
CA SER A 994 -40.56 -11.94 -3.80
C SER A 994 -40.21 -12.50 -2.41
N ASP A 995 -39.10 -12.09 -1.80
CA ASP A 995 -38.62 -12.62 -0.51
C ASP A 995 -38.66 -11.54 0.59
N ASP A 996 -39.82 -11.38 1.24
CA ASP A 996 -40.09 -10.40 2.32
C ASP A 996 -39.14 -10.53 3.54
N SER A 997 -38.34 -11.60 3.60
CA SER A 997 -37.39 -11.88 4.66
C SER A 997 -36.08 -11.10 4.57
N LYS A 998 -35.76 -10.48 3.42
CA LYS A 998 -34.54 -9.69 3.18
C LYS A 998 -34.89 -8.24 2.91
N GLN A 999 -34.25 -7.30 3.63
CA GLN A 999 -34.35 -5.86 3.36
C GLN A 999 -33.68 -5.54 2.00
N CYS A 1000 -34.37 -5.78 0.89
CA CYS A 1000 -33.87 -5.54 -0.47
C CYS A 1000 -34.19 -4.10 -0.92
N LEU A 1001 -33.14 -3.29 -1.07
CA LEU A 1001 -33.24 -1.88 -1.48
C LEU A 1001 -33.02 -1.68 -2.99
N LEU A 1002 -32.09 -2.44 -3.58
CA LEU A 1002 -31.87 -2.47 -5.03
C LEU A 1002 -32.50 -3.73 -5.64
N SER A 1003 -33.13 -3.59 -6.81
CA SER A 1003 -33.63 -4.73 -7.58
C SER A 1003 -32.53 -5.36 -8.44
N VAL A 1004 -32.67 -6.65 -8.74
CA VAL A 1004 -31.76 -7.36 -9.65
C VAL A 1004 -31.73 -6.70 -11.03
N ASP A 1005 -32.89 -6.22 -11.52
CA ASP A 1005 -33.00 -5.49 -12.78
C ASP A 1005 -32.18 -4.18 -12.78
N GLN A 1006 -32.20 -3.42 -11.68
CA GLN A 1006 -31.38 -2.21 -11.54
C GLN A 1006 -29.88 -2.55 -11.59
N VAL A 1007 -29.45 -3.58 -10.88
CA VAL A 1007 -28.03 -4.02 -10.89
C VAL A 1007 -27.60 -4.46 -12.29
N LEU A 1008 -28.45 -5.20 -13.01
CA LEU A 1008 -28.16 -5.62 -14.38
C LEU A 1008 -28.09 -4.43 -15.35
N LYS A 1009 -28.97 -3.43 -15.20
CA LYS A 1009 -28.94 -2.19 -15.98
C LYS A 1009 -27.67 -1.38 -15.72
N ILE A 1010 -27.24 -1.29 -14.46
CA ILE A 1010 -25.99 -0.63 -14.07
C ILE A 1010 -24.79 -1.38 -14.68
N GLY A 1011 -24.76 -2.71 -14.62
CA GLY A 1011 -23.69 -3.50 -15.25
C GLY A 1011 -23.65 -3.34 -16.77
N SER A 1012 -24.82 -3.33 -17.42
CA SER A 1012 -24.93 -3.06 -18.86
C SER A 1012 -24.41 -1.67 -19.22
N PHE A 1013 -24.72 -0.67 -18.39
CA PHE A 1013 -24.21 0.68 -18.55
C PHE A 1013 -22.67 0.73 -18.51
N PHE A 1014 -22.02 0.08 -17.53
CA PHE A 1014 -20.55 0.05 -17.49
C PHE A 1014 -19.92 -0.62 -18.72
N MET A 1015 -20.52 -1.71 -19.23
CA MET A 1015 -20.07 -2.37 -20.46
C MET A 1015 -20.20 -1.46 -21.69
N GLU A 1016 -21.31 -0.74 -21.81
CA GLU A 1016 -21.50 0.26 -22.87
C GLU A 1016 -20.51 1.41 -22.75
N GLN A 1017 -20.24 1.88 -21.53
CA GLN A 1017 -19.28 2.95 -21.27
C GLN A 1017 -17.84 2.55 -21.63
N MET A 1018 -17.41 1.34 -21.27
CA MET A 1018 -16.06 0.84 -21.60
C MET A 1018 -15.83 0.69 -23.11
N SER A 1019 -16.89 0.52 -23.90
CA SER A 1019 -16.79 0.40 -25.35
C SER A 1019 -16.96 1.72 -26.12
N SER A 1020 -17.61 2.72 -25.53
CA SER A 1020 -18.01 3.95 -26.24
C SER A 1020 -17.34 5.24 -25.75
N ILE A 1021 -16.88 5.32 -24.49
CA ILE A 1021 -16.26 6.52 -23.94
C ILE A 1021 -14.90 6.77 -24.60
N ARG A 1022 -14.67 8.02 -25.01
CA ARG A 1022 -13.38 8.50 -25.53
C ARG A 1022 -12.64 9.42 -24.56
N HIS A 1023 -13.36 10.08 -23.65
CA HIS A 1023 -12.74 10.94 -22.65
C HIS A 1023 -12.03 10.11 -21.57
N ARG A 1024 -10.70 10.23 -21.50
CA ARG A 1024 -9.85 9.47 -20.57
C ARG A 1024 -10.30 9.54 -19.11
N GLY A 1025 -10.62 10.73 -18.60
CA GLY A 1025 -11.05 10.90 -17.21
C GLY A 1025 -12.42 10.31 -16.88
N ALA A 1026 -13.29 10.12 -17.88
CA ALA A 1026 -14.57 9.44 -17.69
C ALA A 1026 -14.37 7.91 -17.75
N PHE A 1027 -13.53 7.45 -18.69
CA PHE A 1027 -13.16 6.03 -18.83
C PHE A 1027 -12.48 5.48 -17.58
N GLU A 1028 -11.44 6.17 -17.06
CA GLU A 1028 -10.69 5.71 -15.87
C GLU A 1028 -11.61 5.50 -14.66
N GLN A 1029 -12.65 6.33 -14.49
CA GLN A 1029 -13.59 6.23 -13.38
C GLN A 1029 -14.63 5.13 -13.60
N ALA A 1030 -15.12 4.95 -14.82
CA ALA A 1030 -16.00 3.85 -15.19
C ALA A 1030 -15.30 2.47 -15.18
N TYR A 1031 -13.98 2.43 -15.34
CA TYR A 1031 -13.17 1.22 -15.22
C TYR A 1031 -12.87 0.83 -13.76
N THR A 1032 -12.75 1.84 -12.89
CA THR A 1032 -12.43 1.63 -11.47
C THR A 1032 -13.67 1.29 -10.64
N ALA A 1033 -14.80 1.95 -10.94
CA ALA A 1033 -16.11 1.67 -10.37
C ALA A 1033 -16.69 0.37 -10.94
#